data_AF-A0A961IR04-F1
#
_entry.id   AF-A0A961IR04-F1
#
_cell.length_a   1.000
_cell.length_b   1.000
_cell.length_c   1.000
_cell.angle_alpha   90.00
_cell.angle_beta   90.00
_cell.angle_gamma   90.00
#
_symmetry.space_group_name_H-M   'P 1'
#
loop_
_entity.id
_entity.type
_entity.pdbx_description
1 polymer ?
#
loop_
_entity_poly.entity_id
_entity_poly.type
_entity_poly.pdbx_seq_one_letter_code
_entity_poly.pdbx_strand_id
1 'polypeptide(L)'
;MPQSNSEEQPIEIRGTERVFQIDRDTFVIYTGLHRSDFRPFLRVGSGRSIPAGVLGQIENVILPENDPANAGLEVAWQDATRREASDSIRYVGSKDRVNQLLAFSEQAHDPTEENGAVKTLPYRPPERQQDRRRDRCTINFFENGNAVVEVGGTRTYDHQAVQKSRLSLDREYDLISRALSKRAQKGADAESRSLIFIGDRHAIANSPPFLYWNFNGRGVLLNPTLDYHYALFEAGIDPQRSAAAISYSPFSPGFSEFLRRKNREGQESVVHTMGEDQLSLLKKIYRGTKVQGLDDGSSLPFARDVSYFLSRTGSHAIFSYRLAQDADRMVQILFPLGGRRQSQKFDFVRPPHDLELVALSDGRQIKEAGGSMLRLTMRQGLSERDYARLKMEPQVYPLVPGREYHFHVAAGARPHVERILESMQSIPEFPILEQFLLLNCGLDYTPEALWRLLGEIGNMSPDGDIVRLQAISELLRFVEQLPHFSQIYDERTTRILHRLQRRFATGRRRFEDWLALENQAVEFHLLFTGRSSFQFVSAAEPEPARFQVPPAYAVLEKSPRDYQRLLKTQERAIDRGGDPPGFRQGIELCERLLEEKLRILEERKRFQGILTELGIVRKTISENGHDSGGTGFLARLRGYWELITSGGLRTVWGALILVPLALLLIGLIVFTSAKALSHFQADSISLRGDSAAEEEASELVAPGAYQEDAPVPGEADVQASDEEVLSYANLLSRANGFARPGIQPRGNERNPDLVFPGDRLQLPDGRLVRVEPGQYIWELARRQYRRDYARLLILDRQIGATLSDESPEDARPIVDEKLNLMRRLAVTPAMRRMVDVSAGVIEERLARP
;
A
#
# COMPACT_ATOMS: atom_id res chain seq x y z
N MET A 1 26.64 55.85 3.57
CA MET A 1 26.17 55.45 4.91
C MET A 1 25.02 54.48 4.71
N PRO A 2 25.10 53.23 5.18
CA PRO A 2 23.94 52.34 5.13
C PRO A 2 22.91 52.84 6.14
N GLN A 3 21.66 52.93 5.68
CA GLN A 3 20.51 53.32 6.49
C GLN A 3 20.39 52.38 7.69
N SER A 4 20.11 52.96 8.85
CA SER A 4 19.86 52.25 10.10
C SER A 4 18.85 51.13 9.88
N ASN A 5 19.28 49.88 10.09
CA ASN A 5 18.38 48.75 10.28
C ASN A 5 17.31 49.17 11.28
N SER A 6 16.06 49.28 10.83
CA SER A 6 14.92 49.25 11.74
C SER A 6 15.06 47.95 12.54
N GLU A 7 15.32 48.06 13.84
CA GLU A 7 15.37 46.91 14.75
C GLU A 7 14.09 46.11 14.54
N GLU A 8 14.19 44.95 13.87
CA GLU A 8 13.05 44.07 13.68
C GLU A 8 12.53 43.69 15.06
N GLN A 9 11.32 44.14 15.38
CA GLN A 9 10.72 43.85 16.68
C GLN A 9 10.64 42.33 16.88
N PRO A 10 11.12 41.82 18.02
CA PRO A 10 11.09 40.39 18.32
C PRO A 10 9.64 39.91 18.32
N ILE A 11 9.41 38.69 17.82
CA ILE A 11 8.09 38.08 17.93
C ILE A 11 7.85 37.74 19.40
N GLU A 12 6.89 38.39 20.04
CA GLU A 12 6.52 38.13 21.44
C GLU A 12 5.69 36.85 21.61
N ILE A 13 6.25 35.68 21.28
CA ILE A 13 5.70 34.40 21.75
C ILE A 13 6.40 34.06 23.07
N ARG A 14 5.66 33.83 24.15
CA ARG A 14 6.24 33.63 25.49
C ARG A 14 6.00 32.22 26.03
N GLY A 15 7.00 31.69 26.73
CA GLY A 15 6.88 30.43 27.48
C GLY A 15 6.40 29.24 26.65
N THR A 16 5.35 28.56 27.13
CA THR A 16 4.83 27.30 26.56
C THR A 16 4.11 27.47 25.22
N GLU A 17 3.74 28.70 24.83
CA GLU A 17 3.11 28.99 23.53
C GLU A 17 4.03 28.65 22.35
N ARG A 18 5.35 28.55 22.62
CA ARG A 18 6.38 28.16 21.65
C ARG A 18 6.38 26.67 21.31
N VAL A 19 5.62 25.83 22.03
CA VAL A 19 5.62 24.38 21.88
C VAL A 19 4.37 23.92 21.14
N PHE A 20 4.54 23.32 19.97
CA PHE A 20 3.46 22.83 19.12
C PHE A 20 3.49 21.31 19.08
N GLN A 21 2.41 20.67 19.49
CA GLN A 21 2.24 19.23 19.30
C GLN A 21 1.77 18.98 17.86
N ILE A 22 2.66 18.42 17.05
CA ILE A 22 2.40 18.17 15.64
C ILE A 22 1.83 16.77 15.44
N ASP A 23 2.27 15.78 16.21
CA ASP A 23 1.73 14.43 16.20
C ASP A 23 1.70 13.87 17.63
N ARG A 24 1.24 12.63 17.83
CA ARG A 24 1.10 12.00 19.16
C ARG A 24 2.32 12.22 20.05
N ASP A 25 3.49 11.84 19.55
CA ASP A 25 4.75 11.96 20.25
C ASP A 25 5.73 12.91 19.54
N THR A 26 5.21 13.90 18.77
CA THR A 26 6.08 14.85 18.04
C THR A 26 5.77 16.28 18.38
N PHE A 27 6.79 16.96 18.88
CA PHE A 27 6.73 18.35 19.28
C PHE A 27 7.69 19.16 18.44
N VAL A 28 7.22 20.31 17.97
CA VAL A 28 8.06 21.34 17.34
C VAL A 28 8.09 22.54 18.27
N ILE A 29 9.27 23.08 18.52
CA ILE A 29 9.50 24.19 19.44
C ILE A 29 10.09 25.35 18.65
N TYR A 30 9.45 26.51 18.70
CA TYR A 30 9.97 27.73 18.09
C TYR A 30 11.05 28.36 18.98
N THR A 31 12.29 28.27 18.53
CA THR A 31 13.49 28.75 19.22
C THR A 31 13.94 30.13 18.77
N GLY A 32 13.38 30.66 17.69
CA GLY A 32 13.70 31.99 17.17
C GLY A 32 13.31 33.12 18.13
N LEU A 33 14.20 34.11 18.27
CA LEU A 33 13.96 35.40 18.92
C LEU A 33 13.54 36.45 17.89
N HIS A 34 14.07 36.37 16.67
CA HIS A 34 13.76 37.30 15.57
C HIS A 34 13.11 36.57 14.37
N ARG A 35 12.39 37.32 13.54
CA ARG A 35 11.74 36.79 12.31
C ARG A 35 12.75 36.26 11.30
N SER A 36 13.92 36.89 11.26
CA SER A 36 15.01 36.54 10.37
C SER A 36 15.87 35.37 10.87
N ASP A 37 15.55 34.76 12.02
CA ASP A 37 16.36 33.69 12.56
C ASP A 37 16.35 32.48 11.63
N PHE A 38 17.55 32.03 11.25
CA PHE A 38 17.74 30.91 10.36
C PHE A 38 17.35 29.61 11.08
N ARG A 39 16.46 28.82 10.46
CA ARG A 39 15.94 27.54 11.00
C ARG A 39 15.48 27.63 12.45
N PRO A 40 14.43 28.41 12.74
CA PRO A 40 14.09 28.78 14.09
C PRO A 40 13.31 27.67 14.83
N PHE A 41 13.45 26.41 14.43
CA PHE A 41 12.73 25.29 15.01
C PHE A 41 13.64 24.20 15.56
N LEU A 42 13.15 23.62 16.64
CA LEU A 42 13.66 22.40 17.25
C LEU A 42 12.56 21.34 17.24
N ARG A 43 12.91 20.07 17.04
CA ARG A 43 11.96 18.94 17.10
C ARG A 43 12.31 17.96 18.20
N VAL A 44 11.28 17.41 18.84
CA VAL A 44 11.36 16.23 19.71
C VAL A 44 10.42 15.17 19.14
N GLY A 45 10.92 13.95 18.94
CA GLY A 45 10.13 12.82 18.41
C GLY A 45 10.10 12.72 16.88
N SER A 46 9.44 11.68 16.36
CA SER A 46 9.51 11.21 14.96
C SER A 46 8.15 10.74 14.44
N GLY A 47 7.13 11.58 14.51
CA GLY A 47 5.77 11.28 14.05
C GLY A 47 5.64 11.34 12.54
N ARG A 48 4.48 10.96 12.00
CA ARG A 48 4.25 10.81 10.54
C ARG A 48 3.92 12.14 9.84
N SER A 49 3.46 13.12 10.61
CA SER A 49 2.65 14.20 10.07
C SER A 49 3.26 15.59 10.23
N ILE A 50 4.57 15.73 10.03
CA ILE A 50 5.20 17.06 10.04
C ILE A 50 4.79 17.80 8.75
N PRO A 51 4.32 19.07 8.83
CA PRO A 51 3.98 19.84 7.64
C PRO A 51 5.16 19.97 6.68
N ALA A 52 4.90 19.91 5.38
CA ALA A 52 5.91 20.04 4.34
C ALA A 52 6.66 21.40 4.44
N GLY A 53 7.96 21.40 4.13
CA GLY A 53 8.82 22.60 4.21
C GLY A 53 9.23 23.02 5.62
N VAL A 54 8.69 22.38 6.67
CA VAL A 54 9.15 22.61 8.06
C VAL A 54 10.46 21.90 8.32
N LEU A 55 10.71 20.76 7.66
CA LEU A 55 11.94 19.98 7.87
C LEU A 55 13.20 20.77 7.58
N GLY A 56 13.25 21.46 6.43
CA GLY A 56 14.35 22.37 6.10
C GLY A 56 14.53 23.55 7.07
N GLN A 57 13.55 23.80 7.95
CA GLN A 57 13.57 24.85 8.98
C GLN A 57 13.90 24.32 10.38
N ILE A 58 14.08 23.00 10.55
CA ILE A 58 14.49 22.40 11.83
C ILE A 58 16.01 22.43 11.91
N GLU A 59 16.55 23.11 12.92
CA GLU A 59 17.98 23.12 13.19
C GLU A 59 18.40 21.96 14.10
N ASN A 60 17.61 21.68 15.13
CA ASN A 60 17.95 20.73 16.19
C ASN A 60 16.88 19.64 16.36
N VAL A 61 17.30 18.38 16.44
CA VAL A 61 16.45 17.23 16.77
C VAL A 61 16.91 16.66 18.11
N ILE A 62 16.05 16.75 19.12
CA ILE A 62 16.31 16.20 20.46
C ILE A 62 16.00 14.71 20.48
N LEU A 63 16.95 13.93 20.96
CA LEU A 63 16.83 12.49 21.21
C LEU A 63 16.82 12.23 22.72
N PRO A 64 15.64 12.14 23.36
CA PRO A 64 15.55 11.84 24.79
C PRO A 64 15.98 10.40 25.08
N GLU A 65 16.57 10.18 26.27
CA GLU A 65 17.18 8.88 26.59
C GLU A 65 16.14 7.81 26.94
N ASN A 66 15.04 8.23 27.60
CA ASN A 66 14.00 7.33 28.10
C ASN A 66 12.85 7.08 27.11
N ASP A 67 12.87 7.76 25.97
CA ASP A 67 11.83 7.68 24.93
C ASP A 67 12.49 7.66 23.56
N PRO A 68 13.05 6.50 23.16
CA PRO A 68 13.76 6.41 21.90
C PRO A 68 12.83 6.71 20.73
N ALA A 69 13.27 7.60 19.84
CA ALA A 69 12.57 7.90 18.59
C ALA A 69 12.39 6.63 17.75
N ASN A 70 11.35 6.60 16.92
CA ASN A 70 11.17 5.58 15.91
C ASN A 70 12.26 5.72 14.84
N ALA A 71 13.28 4.86 14.92
CA ALA A 71 14.46 4.91 14.07
C ALA A 71 14.12 4.84 12.57
N GLY A 72 13.17 3.99 12.17
CA GLY A 72 12.73 3.89 10.77
C GLY A 72 12.10 5.17 10.23
N LEU A 73 11.26 5.85 11.02
CA LEU A 73 10.74 7.17 10.64
C LEU A 73 11.82 8.23 10.62
N GLU A 74 12.75 8.20 11.56
CA GLU A 74 13.84 9.16 11.64
C GLU A 74 14.74 9.09 10.40
N VAL A 75 15.05 7.89 9.91
CA VAL A 75 15.76 7.71 8.63
C VAL A 75 14.96 8.35 7.49
N ALA A 76 13.66 8.07 7.37
CA ALA A 76 12.82 8.67 6.34
C ALA A 76 12.77 10.21 6.42
N TRP A 77 12.82 10.78 7.63
CA TRP A 77 12.89 12.23 7.83
C TRP A 77 14.25 12.82 7.43
N GLN A 78 15.35 12.10 7.66
CA GLN A 78 16.68 12.52 7.20
C GLN A 78 16.72 12.59 5.67
N ASP A 79 16.23 11.56 4.99
CA ASP A 79 16.16 11.52 3.52
C ASP A 79 15.34 12.70 2.98
N ALA A 80 14.17 12.95 3.58
CA ALA A 80 13.30 14.06 3.20
C ALA A 80 14.00 15.41 3.39
N THR A 81 14.74 15.58 4.48
CA THR A 81 15.44 16.84 4.76
C THR A 81 16.64 17.06 3.84
N ARG A 82 17.35 15.99 3.43
CA ARG A 82 18.43 16.06 2.43
C ARG A 82 17.90 16.53 1.08
N ARG A 83 16.74 16.01 0.66
CA ARG A 83 16.08 16.42 -0.61
C ARG A 83 15.65 17.89 -0.61
N GLU A 84 15.35 18.47 0.56
CA GLU A 84 15.05 19.90 0.71
C GLU A 84 16.31 20.80 0.72
N ALA A 85 17.49 20.28 0.37
CA ALA A 85 18.77 21.00 0.30
C ALA A 85 19.16 21.74 1.60
N SER A 86 18.82 21.13 2.74
CA SER A 86 19.11 21.70 4.05
C SER A 86 20.59 21.50 4.45
N ASP A 87 21.37 22.59 4.53
CA ASP A 87 22.78 22.72 4.99
C ASP A 87 23.21 22.07 6.33
N SER A 88 22.33 21.34 7.03
CA SER A 88 22.61 20.30 8.04
C SER A 88 21.57 20.26 9.16
N ILE A 89 21.16 19.07 9.58
CA ILE A 89 20.40 18.84 10.82
C ILE A 89 21.38 18.53 11.95
N ARG A 90 21.15 19.08 13.15
CA ARG A 90 21.90 18.72 14.35
C ARG A 90 21.09 17.81 15.26
N TYR A 91 21.62 16.63 15.53
CA TYR A 91 21.06 15.75 16.56
C TYR A 91 21.65 16.09 17.93
N VAL A 92 20.78 16.25 18.91
CA VAL A 92 21.13 16.61 20.27
C VAL A 92 20.64 15.51 21.22
N GLY A 93 21.56 14.87 21.92
CA GLY A 93 21.27 13.78 22.86
C GLY A 93 22.56 13.23 23.47
N SER A 94 22.48 12.09 24.16
CA SER A 94 23.69 11.41 24.60
C SER A 94 24.55 11.00 23.40
N LYS A 95 25.87 11.01 23.58
CA LYS A 95 26.83 10.64 22.53
C LYS A 95 26.51 9.25 21.95
N ASP A 96 26.20 8.30 22.84
CA ASP A 96 25.81 6.94 22.47
C ASP A 96 24.56 6.91 21.59
N ARG A 97 23.51 7.64 21.98
CA ARG A 97 22.23 7.67 21.28
C ARG A 97 22.37 8.25 19.88
N VAL A 98 23.04 9.41 19.79
CA VAL A 98 23.28 10.10 18.53
C VAL A 98 24.10 9.20 17.60
N ASN A 99 25.21 8.62 18.10
CA ASN A 99 26.06 7.75 17.28
C ASN A 99 25.33 6.50 16.79
N GLN A 100 24.46 5.90 17.59
CA GLN A 100 23.69 4.72 17.17
C GLN A 100 22.67 5.05 16.08
N LEU A 101 21.94 6.15 16.23
CA LEU A 101 20.97 6.59 15.24
C LEU A 101 21.65 6.96 13.92
N LEU A 102 22.78 7.66 13.99
CA LEU A 102 23.55 8.01 12.79
C LEU A 102 24.13 6.79 12.11
N ALA A 103 24.76 5.87 12.85
CA ALA A 103 25.25 4.62 12.29
C ALA A 103 24.11 3.82 11.63
N PHE A 104 22.91 3.83 12.21
CA PHE A 104 21.75 3.16 11.62
C PHE A 104 21.30 3.84 10.31
N SER A 105 21.29 5.17 10.28
CA SER A 105 20.93 5.93 9.08
C SER A 105 21.97 5.86 7.97
N GLU A 106 23.26 5.91 8.31
CA GLU A 106 24.37 5.79 7.35
C GLU A 106 24.28 4.47 6.58
N GLN A 107 23.88 3.38 7.23
CA GLN A 107 23.65 2.09 6.58
C GLN A 107 22.42 2.04 5.68
N ALA A 108 21.52 3.02 5.77
CA ALA A 108 20.35 3.14 4.89
C ALA A 108 20.69 3.80 3.55
N HIS A 109 21.78 4.57 3.48
CA HIS A 109 22.16 5.38 2.33
C HIS A 109 23.29 4.71 1.53
N ASP A 110 23.34 4.98 0.22
CA ASP A 110 24.44 4.51 -0.62
C ASP A 110 25.73 5.27 -0.26
N PRO A 111 26.86 4.60 0.03
CA PRO A 111 28.12 5.24 0.43
C PRO A 111 28.70 6.21 -0.62
N THR A 112 28.14 6.25 -1.83
CA THR A 112 28.54 7.16 -2.91
C THR A 112 28.01 8.60 -2.75
N GLU A 113 27.03 8.85 -1.88
CA GLU A 113 26.57 10.21 -1.54
C GLU A 113 27.43 10.80 -0.41
N GLU A 114 28.19 11.87 -0.68
CA GLU A 114 29.01 12.55 0.34
C GLU A 114 28.17 13.03 1.53
N ASN A 115 28.43 12.48 2.72
CA ASN A 115 27.77 12.78 4.00
C ASN A 115 28.16 14.16 4.58
N GLY A 116 27.99 15.25 3.82
CA GLY A 116 28.27 16.62 4.27
C GLY A 116 27.21 17.22 5.22
N ALA A 117 26.02 16.60 5.32
CA ALA A 117 24.81 17.26 5.83
C ALA A 117 24.44 16.95 7.30
N VAL A 118 25.23 16.20 8.07
CA VAL A 118 24.87 15.89 9.47
C VAL A 118 26.02 16.24 10.42
N LYS A 119 25.79 17.21 11.30
CA LYS A 119 26.78 17.66 12.30
C LYS A 119 26.38 17.15 13.68
N THR A 120 27.32 16.50 14.36
CA THR A 120 27.15 16.04 15.73
C THR A 120 27.73 17.05 16.70
N LEU A 121 26.98 17.36 17.76
CA LEU A 121 27.52 18.07 18.92
C LEU A 121 27.33 17.19 20.16
N PRO A 122 28.42 16.63 20.72
CA PRO A 122 28.31 15.92 21.99
C PRO A 122 27.88 16.91 23.08
N TYR A 123 27.06 16.42 24.02
CA TYR A 123 26.70 17.15 25.23
C TYR A 123 27.93 17.79 25.89
N ARG A 124 27.88 19.11 26.11
CA ARG A 124 28.84 19.82 26.95
C ARG A 124 28.11 20.35 28.18
N PRO A 125 28.63 20.12 29.40
CA PRO A 125 28.04 20.72 30.60
C PRO A 125 28.06 22.24 30.47
N PRO A 126 27.04 22.95 30.99
CA PRO A 126 26.94 24.39 30.84
C PRO A 126 28.13 25.09 31.51
N GLU A 127 28.94 25.80 30.71
CA GLU A 127 29.98 26.69 31.25
C GLU A 127 29.31 27.78 32.11
N ARG A 128 29.93 28.10 33.26
CA ARG A 128 29.52 29.19 34.15
C ARG A 128 29.82 30.56 33.50
N GLN A 129 29.16 30.91 32.41
CA GLN A 129 29.12 32.28 31.90
C GLN A 129 27.71 32.84 32.14
N GLN A 130 27.60 33.71 33.15
CA GLN A 130 26.34 34.27 33.65
C GLN A 130 25.77 35.40 32.76
N ASP A 131 26.57 36.01 31.88
CA ASP A 131 26.19 37.28 31.24
C ASP A 131 25.63 37.19 29.80
N ARG A 132 25.57 36.00 29.18
CA ARG A 132 25.05 35.83 27.79
C ARG A 132 23.79 34.97 27.67
N ARG A 133 23.11 34.68 28.78
CA ARG A 133 21.96 33.74 28.81
C ARG A 133 20.62 34.34 28.35
N ARG A 134 20.47 35.67 28.34
CA ARG A 134 19.16 36.30 28.08
C ARG A 134 18.69 36.21 26.63
N ASP A 135 19.60 36.02 25.66
CA ASP A 135 19.26 36.02 24.23
C ASP A 135 19.63 34.69 23.54
N ARG A 136 19.55 33.55 24.24
CA ARG A 136 19.88 32.24 23.67
C ARG A 136 18.83 31.19 23.97
N CYS A 137 18.69 30.24 23.04
CA CYS A 137 18.05 28.96 23.29
C CYS A 137 19.04 28.03 23.98
N THR A 138 18.68 27.48 25.14
CA THR A 138 19.47 26.51 25.89
C THR A 138 18.71 25.20 25.99
N ILE A 139 19.39 24.10 25.66
CA ILE A 139 18.86 22.73 25.76
C ILE A 139 19.63 22.04 26.90
N ASN A 140 18.94 21.75 27.99
CA ASN A 140 19.51 21.09 29.16
C ASN A 140 19.11 19.61 29.15
N PHE A 141 20.10 18.71 29.11
CA PHE A 141 19.91 17.28 29.31
C PHE A 141 20.29 16.90 30.73
N PHE A 142 19.39 16.19 31.40
CA PHE A 142 19.61 15.71 32.76
C PHE A 142 20.03 14.25 32.75
N GLU A 143 20.76 13.83 33.79
CA GLU A 143 21.19 12.43 33.96
C GLU A 143 20.02 11.44 33.99
N ASN A 144 18.85 11.90 34.45
CA ASN A 144 17.62 11.10 34.44
C ASN A 144 17.00 10.94 33.04
N GLY A 145 17.69 11.36 31.98
CA GLY A 145 17.23 11.27 30.59
C GLY A 145 16.19 12.32 30.19
N ASN A 146 15.85 13.27 31.07
CA ASN A 146 14.95 14.37 30.74
C ASN A 146 15.65 15.42 29.87
N ALA A 147 14.89 16.06 28.97
CA ALA A 147 15.33 17.20 28.18
C ALA A 147 14.44 18.40 28.50
N VAL A 148 15.08 19.53 28.82
CA VAL A 148 14.41 20.82 29.06
C VAL A 148 14.94 21.84 28.07
N VAL A 149 14.03 22.58 27.44
CA VAL A 149 14.37 23.67 26.53
C VAL A 149 13.98 24.98 27.20
N GLU A 150 14.90 25.94 27.18
CA GLU A 150 14.68 27.31 27.63
C GLU A 150 15.00 28.25 26.46
N VAL A 151 14.15 29.24 26.23
CA VAL A 151 14.32 30.25 25.19
C VAL A 151 14.29 31.62 25.87
N GLY A 152 15.35 32.40 25.72
CA GLY A 152 15.48 33.70 26.36
C GLY A 152 15.43 33.64 27.89
N GLY A 153 16.00 32.56 28.47
CA GLY A 153 15.97 32.30 29.91
C GLY A 153 14.61 31.85 30.48
N THR A 154 13.57 31.72 29.66
CA THR A 154 12.27 31.19 30.08
C THR A 154 12.16 29.72 29.70
N ARG A 155 11.77 28.86 30.64
CA ARG A 155 11.50 27.45 30.37
C ARG A 155 10.29 27.28 29.46
N THR A 156 10.51 26.72 28.27
CA THR A 156 9.46 26.55 27.26
C THR A 156 8.98 25.11 27.18
N TYR A 157 9.87 24.13 27.36
CA TYR A 157 9.55 22.71 27.23
C TYR A 157 10.22 21.86 28.31
N ASP A 158 9.47 20.90 28.83
CA ASP A 158 9.94 19.84 29.74
C ASP A 158 9.38 18.51 29.25
N HIS A 159 10.25 17.65 28.71
CA HIS A 159 9.84 16.42 28.05
C HIS A 159 9.05 15.50 28.99
N GLN A 160 9.52 15.27 30.22
CA GLN A 160 8.82 14.41 31.18
C GLN A 160 7.47 14.98 31.62
N ALA A 161 7.37 16.30 31.82
CA ALA A 161 6.10 16.92 32.18
C ALA A 161 5.08 16.81 31.04
N VAL A 162 5.52 17.04 29.80
CA VAL A 162 4.69 16.93 28.60
C VAL A 162 4.18 15.49 28.44
N GLN A 163 5.07 14.49 28.50
CA GLN A 163 4.68 13.06 28.42
C GLN A 163 3.64 12.67 29.49
N LYS A 164 3.75 13.21 30.71
CA LYS A 164 2.78 12.93 31.78
C LYS A 164 1.42 13.60 31.55
N SER A 165 1.41 14.79 30.96
CA SER A 165 0.20 15.59 30.72
C SER A 165 -0.60 15.20 29.48
N ARG A 166 0.04 14.55 28.51
CA ARG A 166 -0.52 14.19 27.21
C ARG A 166 -0.88 12.70 27.13
N LEU A 167 -1.74 12.36 26.17
CA LEU A 167 -1.97 10.97 25.81
C LEU A 167 -0.83 10.53 24.89
N SER A 168 0.22 9.94 25.48
CA SER A 168 1.33 9.37 24.72
C SER A 168 0.92 8.08 24.02
N LEU A 169 1.63 7.72 22.96
CA LEU A 169 1.37 6.47 22.23
C LEU A 169 1.44 5.24 23.15
N ASP A 170 2.37 5.20 24.10
CA ASP A 170 2.48 4.10 25.06
C ASP A 170 1.25 3.96 25.97
N ARG A 171 0.62 5.09 26.35
CA ARG A 171 -0.64 5.06 27.09
C ARG A 171 -1.79 4.58 26.22
N GLU A 172 -1.77 4.85 24.91
CA GLU A 172 -2.78 4.34 24.00
C GLU A 172 -2.74 2.81 23.91
N TYR A 173 -1.55 2.20 23.80
CA TYR A 173 -1.41 0.73 23.90
C TYR A 173 -2.05 0.19 25.18
N ASP A 174 -1.78 0.81 26.33
CA ASP A 174 -2.33 0.37 27.61
C ASP A 174 -3.86 0.54 27.66
N LEU A 175 -4.40 1.61 27.08
CA LEU A 175 -5.85 1.82 27.00
C LEU A 175 -6.50 0.84 26.03
N ILE A 176 -5.87 0.52 24.90
CA ILE A 176 -6.32 -0.51 23.94
C ILE A 176 -6.42 -1.85 24.65
N SER A 177 -5.37 -2.29 25.33
CA SER A 177 -5.37 -3.58 26.04
C SER A 177 -6.43 -3.61 27.15
N ARG A 178 -6.63 -2.49 27.87
CA ARG A 178 -7.72 -2.37 28.87
C ARG A 178 -9.11 -2.41 28.25
N ALA A 179 -9.30 -1.83 27.06
CA ALA A 179 -10.57 -1.86 26.36
C ALA A 179 -10.88 -3.29 25.87
N LEU A 180 -9.87 -3.99 25.38
CA LEU A 180 -10.00 -5.35 24.85
C LEU A 180 -10.01 -6.45 25.93
N SER A 181 -9.48 -6.21 27.12
CA SER A 181 -9.36 -7.26 28.17
C SER A 181 -10.69 -7.82 28.66
N LYS A 182 -11.79 -7.09 28.45
CA LYS A 182 -13.15 -7.52 28.82
C LYS A 182 -13.91 -8.20 27.69
N ARG A 183 -13.35 -8.22 26.47
CA ARG A 183 -14.00 -8.75 25.27
C ARG A 183 -13.44 -10.13 24.92
N ALA A 184 -14.23 -10.97 24.25
CA ALA A 184 -13.69 -12.10 23.49
C ALA A 184 -12.75 -11.56 22.39
N GLN A 185 -11.46 -11.82 22.56
CA GLN A 185 -10.41 -11.33 21.67
C GLN A 185 -10.11 -12.37 20.59
N LYS A 186 -9.94 -11.90 19.34
CA LYS A 186 -9.53 -12.78 18.24
C LYS A 186 -8.13 -13.36 18.50
N GLY A 187 -7.98 -14.63 18.15
CA GLY A 187 -6.79 -15.42 18.43
C GLY A 187 -6.42 -15.56 19.91
N ALA A 188 -7.23 -15.14 20.90
CA ALA A 188 -6.86 -15.26 22.33
C ALA A 188 -6.87 -16.68 22.86
N ASP A 189 -7.52 -17.59 22.15
CA ASP A 189 -7.48 -19.01 22.47
C ASP A 189 -6.04 -19.53 22.38
N ALA A 190 -5.57 -20.07 23.49
CA ALA A 190 -4.22 -20.59 23.68
C ALA A 190 -3.95 -21.86 22.86
N GLU A 191 -5.00 -22.55 22.38
CA GLU A 191 -4.87 -23.72 21.51
C GLU A 191 -5.08 -23.35 20.04
N SER A 192 -5.62 -22.17 19.77
CA SER A 192 -5.89 -21.72 18.41
C SER A 192 -4.61 -21.37 17.65
N ARG A 193 -4.62 -21.78 16.37
CA ARG A 193 -3.68 -21.32 15.36
C ARG A 193 -4.46 -20.71 14.24
N SER A 194 -4.18 -19.45 13.97
CA SER A 194 -4.93 -18.71 12.99
C SER A 194 -4.08 -17.66 12.30
N LEU A 195 -4.58 -17.24 11.16
CA LEU A 195 -4.09 -16.09 10.42
C LEU A 195 -5.21 -15.07 10.32
N ILE A 196 -4.87 -13.81 10.51
CA ILE A 196 -5.78 -12.69 10.31
C ILE A 196 -5.15 -11.75 9.28
N PHE A 197 -5.83 -11.59 8.15
CA PHE A 197 -5.47 -10.56 7.19
C PHE A 197 -6.02 -9.23 7.67
N ILE A 198 -5.17 -8.37 8.21
CA ILE A 198 -5.62 -7.07 8.68
C ILE A 198 -6.00 -6.19 7.49
N GLY A 199 -5.24 -6.32 6.39
CA GLY A 199 -5.38 -5.47 5.21
C GLY A 199 -5.00 -4.02 5.53
N ASP A 200 -4.65 -3.26 4.51
CA ASP A 200 -4.46 -1.81 4.68
C ASP A 200 -5.45 -1.09 3.78
N ARG A 201 -6.46 -0.47 4.40
CA ARG A 201 -7.46 0.38 3.73
C ARG A 201 -6.82 1.63 3.10
N HIS A 202 -5.60 1.95 3.52
CA HIS A 202 -4.81 3.08 3.07
C HIS A 202 -3.44 2.66 2.50
N ALA A 203 -3.28 1.37 2.15
CA ALA A 203 -2.01 0.87 1.63
C ALA A 203 -1.62 1.68 0.41
N ILE A 204 -0.41 2.24 0.48
CA ILE A 204 0.25 2.80 -0.68
C ILE A 204 0.36 1.67 -1.70
N ALA A 205 0.04 1.94 -2.96
CA ALA A 205 0.22 0.98 -4.02
C ALA A 205 1.64 0.38 -3.92
N ASN A 206 1.72 -0.95 -3.85
CA ASN A 206 2.95 -1.76 -3.70
C ASN A 206 3.50 -1.96 -2.28
N SER A 207 2.84 -1.50 -1.22
CA SER A 207 3.21 -1.91 0.14
C SER A 207 3.02 -3.43 0.33
N PRO A 208 3.96 -4.12 1.01
CA PRO A 208 3.80 -5.54 1.29
C PRO A 208 2.65 -5.76 2.28
N PRO A 209 2.08 -6.97 2.30
CA PRO A 209 0.88 -7.23 3.08
C PRO A 209 1.16 -7.25 4.58
N PHE A 210 0.25 -6.62 5.32
CA PHE A 210 0.23 -6.67 6.78
C PHE A 210 -0.63 -7.84 7.26
N LEU A 211 0.02 -8.85 7.84
CA LEU A 211 -0.64 -10.04 8.40
C LEU A 211 -0.37 -10.16 9.90
N TYR A 212 -1.34 -10.70 10.62
CA TYR A 212 -1.18 -11.14 11.99
C TYR A 212 -1.35 -12.65 12.06
N TRP A 213 -0.31 -13.35 12.51
CA TRP A 213 -0.35 -14.78 12.78
C TRP A 213 -0.53 -14.99 14.27
N ASN A 214 -1.42 -15.90 14.65
CA ASN A 214 -1.60 -16.33 16.01
C ASN A 214 -1.06 -17.75 16.19
N PHE A 215 -0.11 -17.91 17.10
CA PHE A 215 0.40 -19.21 17.53
C PHE A 215 0.22 -19.32 19.05
N ASN A 216 -0.78 -20.10 19.46
CA ASN A 216 -1.04 -20.42 20.87
C ASN A 216 -1.20 -19.16 21.74
N GLY A 217 -2.01 -18.22 21.28
CA GLY A 217 -2.25 -16.96 21.98
C GLY A 217 -1.15 -15.91 21.84
N ARG A 218 -0.07 -16.17 21.09
CA ARG A 218 1.01 -15.20 20.82
C ARG A 218 1.10 -14.84 19.35
N GLY A 219 1.22 -13.54 19.10
CA GLY A 219 1.15 -12.95 17.77
C GLY A 219 2.50 -12.82 17.06
N VAL A 220 2.51 -13.04 15.74
CA VAL A 220 3.61 -12.66 14.84
C VAL A 220 3.08 -11.66 13.83
N LEU A 221 3.67 -10.46 13.81
CA LEU A 221 3.37 -9.44 12.83
C LEU A 221 4.23 -9.66 11.59
N LEU A 222 3.61 -9.72 10.41
CA LEU A 222 4.32 -9.68 9.15
C LEU A 222 4.18 -8.29 8.54
N ASN A 223 5.31 -7.63 8.27
CA ASN A 223 5.39 -6.28 7.73
C ASN A 223 4.47 -5.29 8.46
N PRO A 224 4.64 -5.13 9.79
CA PRO A 224 3.82 -4.21 10.56
C PRO A 224 3.86 -2.81 9.96
N THR A 225 2.69 -2.21 9.81
CA THR A 225 2.55 -0.78 9.49
C THR A 225 2.92 0.07 10.68
N LEU A 226 3.20 1.37 10.49
CA LEU A 226 3.48 2.27 11.61
C LEU A 226 2.38 2.24 12.68
N ASP A 227 1.12 2.29 12.24
CA ASP A 227 -0.06 2.38 13.10
C ASP A 227 -0.69 1.00 13.35
N TYR A 228 0.12 -0.07 13.36
CA TYR A 228 -0.39 -1.46 13.42
C TYR A 228 -1.29 -1.72 14.63
N HIS A 229 -1.05 -1.04 15.75
CA HIS A 229 -1.82 -1.21 16.99
C HIS A 229 -3.27 -0.77 16.85
N TYR A 230 -3.56 0.25 16.04
CA TYR A 230 -4.93 0.64 15.71
C TYR A 230 -5.59 -0.42 14.83
N ALA A 231 -4.87 -0.92 13.82
CA ALA A 231 -5.39 -1.92 12.92
C ALA A 231 -5.68 -3.26 13.64
N LEU A 232 -4.85 -3.64 14.62
CA LEU A 232 -5.11 -4.77 15.52
C LEU A 232 -6.32 -4.50 16.43
N PHE A 233 -6.43 -3.29 17.00
CA PHE A 233 -7.58 -2.92 17.82
C PHE A 233 -8.91 -2.99 17.05
N GLU A 234 -8.95 -2.46 15.83
CA GLU A 234 -10.13 -2.55 14.94
C GLU A 234 -10.46 -4.00 14.56
N ALA A 235 -9.46 -4.87 14.50
CA ALA A 235 -9.64 -6.31 14.30
C ALA A 235 -10.04 -7.07 15.58
N GLY A 236 -10.05 -6.43 16.75
CA GLY A 236 -10.36 -7.05 18.04
C GLY A 236 -9.19 -7.86 18.63
N ILE A 237 -7.95 -7.49 18.28
CA ILE A 237 -6.70 -8.14 18.70
C ILE A 237 -5.95 -7.19 19.61
N ASP A 238 -5.51 -7.67 20.78
CA ASP A 238 -4.66 -6.88 21.67
C ASP A 238 -3.23 -6.78 21.09
N PRO A 239 -2.75 -5.57 20.74
CA PRO A 239 -1.42 -5.39 20.17
C PRO A 239 -0.30 -5.86 21.09
N GLN A 240 -0.49 -5.90 22.42
CA GLN A 240 0.52 -6.37 23.37
C GLN A 240 0.82 -7.87 23.22
N ARG A 241 -0.09 -8.63 22.62
CA ARG A 241 0.07 -10.07 22.36
C ARG A 241 1.04 -10.37 21.22
N SER A 242 1.42 -9.36 20.43
CA SER A 242 2.45 -9.46 19.41
C SER A 242 3.78 -9.77 20.09
N ALA A 243 4.27 -11.00 19.96
CA ALA A 243 5.53 -11.46 20.54
C ALA A 243 6.68 -11.41 19.52
N ALA A 244 6.35 -11.40 18.23
CA ALA A 244 7.32 -11.37 17.16
C ALA A 244 6.94 -10.44 16.01
N ALA A 245 7.95 -10.01 15.25
CA ALA A 245 7.77 -9.25 14.03
C ALA A 245 8.75 -9.70 12.93
N ILE A 246 8.22 -9.92 11.73
CA ILE A 246 8.97 -10.25 10.53
C ILE A 246 8.77 -9.07 9.57
N SER A 247 9.86 -8.48 9.07
CA SER A 247 9.82 -7.35 8.15
C SER A 247 10.75 -7.58 6.97
N TYR A 248 10.36 -7.13 5.78
CA TYR A 248 11.25 -7.11 4.61
C TYR A 248 12.42 -6.13 4.74
N SER A 249 12.27 -5.11 5.59
CA SER A 249 13.26 -4.05 5.76
C SER A 249 13.40 -3.65 7.24
N PRO A 250 14.64 -3.46 7.73
CA PRO A 250 14.88 -3.01 9.11
C PRO A 250 14.53 -1.53 9.26
N PHE A 251 14.48 -0.80 8.15
CA PHE A 251 14.11 0.62 8.09
C PHE A 251 12.59 0.84 8.05
N SER A 252 11.79 -0.23 8.01
CA SER A 252 10.34 -0.11 8.04
C SER A 252 9.88 0.60 9.33
N PRO A 253 9.14 1.72 9.24
CA PRO A 253 8.61 2.46 10.39
C PRO A 253 7.83 1.60 11.39
N GLY A 254 7.00 0.67 10.91
CA GLY A 254 6.22 -0.19 11.80
C GLY A 254 7.05 -1.28 12.47
N PHE A 255 8.12 -1.74 11.84
CA PHE A 255 9.07 -2.67 12.47
C PHE A 255 9.85 -1.97 13.60
N SER A 256 10.31 -0.74 13.34
CA SER A 256 10.91 0.11 14.37
C SER A 256 9.94 0.43 15.50
N GLU A 257 8.66 0.66 15.20
CA GLU A 257 7.63 0.90 16.22
C GLU A 257 7.40 -0.32 17.11
N PHE A 258 7.36 -1.51 16.52
CA PHE A 258 7.27 -2.75 17.29
C PHE A 258 8.42 -2.89 18.29
N LEU A 259 9.67 -2.66 17.85
CA LEU A 259 10.84 -2.71 18.73
C LEU A 259 10.82 -1.59 19.78
N ARG A 260 10.40 -0.37 19.42
CA ARG A 260 10.22 0.75 20.35
C ARG A 260 9.24 0.38 21.46
N ARG A 261 8.10 -0.21 21.10
CA ARG A 261 7.10 -0.67 22.07
C ARG A 261 7.65 -1.80 22.96
N LYS A 262 8.30 -2.81 22.39
CA LYS A 262 8.89 -3.91 23.18
C LYS A 262 10.00 -3.43 24.11
N ASN A 263 10.76 -2.41 23.71
CA ASN A 263 11.75 -1.75 24.55
C ASN A 263 11.10 -1.10 25.77
N ARG A 264 9.93 -0.47 25.60
CA ARG A 264 9.17 0.12 26.70
C ARG A 264 8.62 -0.92 27.67
N GLU A 265 8.16 -2.05 27.15
CA GLU A 265 7.62 -3.16 27.94
C GLU A 265 8.70 -3.95 28.69
N GLY A 266 9.97 -3.84 28.27
CA GLY A 266 11.06 -4.65 28.82
C GLY A 266 10.95 -6.14 28.46
N GLN A 267 10.17 -6.47 27.42
CA GLN A 267 9.88 -7.84 27.02
C GLN A 267 10.89 -8.36 26.00
N GLU A 268 11.04 -9.68 25.99
CA GLU A 268 11.74 -10.39 24.92
C GLU A 268 10.87 -10.38 23.65
N SER A 269 11.51 -10.08 22.53
CA SER A 269 10.87 -10.05 21.22
C SER A 269 11.67 -10.87 20.22
N VAL A 270 10.97 -11.61 19.36
CA VAL A 270 11.57 -12.41 18.30
C VAL A 270 11.41 -11.65 17.00
N VAL A 271 12.48 -11.44 16.26
CA VAL A 271 12.39 -10.66 15.02
C VAL A 271 13.18 -11.26 13.87
N HIS A 272 12.66 -11.03 12.68
CA HIS A 272 13.36 -11.30 11.44
C HIS A 272 13.32 -10.05 10.55
N THR A 273 14.45 -9.71 9.96
CA THR A 273 14.55 -8.70 8.91
C THR A 273 15.73 -8.99 8.01
N MET A 274 15.67 -8.54 6.77
CA MET A 274 16.86 -8.46 5.92
C MET A 274 17.86 -7.47 6.55
N GLY A 275 19.14 -7.79 6.56
CA GLY A 275 20.18 -6.92 7.10
C GLY A 275 20.42 -7.12 8.61
N GLU A 276 21.19 -8.16 8.96
CA GLU A 276 21.53 -8.48 10.35
C GLU A 276 22.35 -7.37 11.03
N ASP A 277 23.20 -6.67 10.26
CA ASP A 277 24.00 -5.55 10.76
C ASP A 277 23.11 -4.41 11.27
N GLN A 278 22.08 -4.05 10.50
CA GLN A 278 21.11 -3.03 10.86
C GLN A 278 20.29 -3.46 12.07
N LEU A 279 19.94 -4.75 12.16
CA LEU A 279 19.26 -5.29 13.34
C LEU A 279 20.13 -5.12 14.58
N SER A 280 21.44 -5.35 14.50
CA SER A 280 22.37 -5.15 15.63
C SER A 280 22.36 -3.70 16.14
N LEU A 281 22.20 -2.72 15.25
CA LEU A 281 22.09 -1.31 15.61
C LEU A 281 20.72 -1.00 16.24
N LEU A 282 19.64 -1.55 15.71
CA LEU A 282 18.31 -1.44 16.34
C LEU A 282 18.31 -2.02 17.76
N LYS A 283 18.99 -3.15 18.01
CA LYS A 283 19.17 -3.69 19.36
C LYS A 283 19.91 -2.72 20.30
N LYS A 284 20.88 -1.96 19.76
CA LYS A 284 21.61 -0.94 20.53
C LYS A 284 20.78 0.32 20.79
N ILE A 285 19.90 0.71 19.88
CA ILE A 285 18.96 1.83 20.06
C ILE A 285 17.89 1.42 21.09
N TYR A 286 17.35 0.22 20.97
CA TYR A 286 16.25 -0.29 21.78
C TYR A 286 16.74 -1.27 22.86
N ARG A 287 17.66 -0.82 23.73
CA ARG A 287 18.38 -1.66 24.72
C ARG A 287 17.50 -2.33 25.78
N GLY A 288 16.30 -1.82 25.99
CA GLY A 288 15.33 -2.34 26.96
C GLY A 288 14.64 -3.62 26.50
N THR A 289 14.64 -3.94 25.20
CA THR A 289 14.11 -5.23 24.72
C THR A 289 15.23 -6.23 24.49
N LYS A 290 14.98 -7.48 24.90
CA LYS A 290 15.83 -8.61 24.50
C LYS A 290 15.36 -9.08 23.13
N VAL A 291 16.16 -8.81 22.11
CA VAL A 291 15.80 -9.15 20.73
C VAL A 291 16.51 -10.43 20.31
N GLN A 292 15.72 -11.49 20.12
CA GLN A 292 16.18 -12.74 19.52
C GLN A 292 15.99 -12.68 18.00
N GLY A 293 17.07 -12.92 17.25
CA GLY A 293 16.98 -13.09 15.80
C GLY A 293 16.28 -14.41 15.48
N LEU A 294 15.44 -14.41 14.45
CA LEU A 294 14.83 -15.63 13.91
C LEU A 294 15.61 -16.06 12.67
N ASP A 295 16.35 -17.16 12.83
CA ASP A 295 17.23 -17.72 11.81
C ASP A 295 16.48 -18.69 10.89
N ASP A 296 17.01 -18.92 9.69
CA ASP A 296 16.47 -19.90 8.76
C ASP A 296 16.54 -21.32 9.33
N GLY A 297 15.42 -22.05 9.27
CA GLY A 297 15.24 -23.37 9.85
C GLY A 297 15.01 -23.40 11.37
N SER A 298 15.04 -22.26 12.05
CA SER A 298 14.81 -22.20 13.49
C SER A 298 13.33 -22.33 13.87
N SER A 299 13.06 -22.90 15.03
CA SER A 299 11.71 -22.92 15.59
C SER A 299 11.36 -21.61 16.27
N LEU A 300 10.09 -21.20 16.21
CA LEU A 300 9.60 -20.05 16.97
C LEU A 300 9.75 -20.32 18.48
N PRO A 301 10.35 -19.42 19.28
CA PRO A 301 10.59 -19.65 20.71
C PRO A 301 9.33 -19.95 21.53
N PHE A 302 8.20 -19.37 21.13
CA PHE A 302 6.89 -19.56 21.77
C PHE A 302 5.97 -20.55 21.05
N ALA A 303 6.43 -21.14 19.95
CA ALA A 303 5.70 -22.15 19.19
C ALA A 303 6.74 -23.12 18.58
N ARG A 304 7.31 -23.97 19.44
CA ARG A 304 8.50 -24.80 19.12
C ARG A 304 8.27 -25.78 17.97
N ASP A 305 7.02 -26.13 17.75
CA ASP A 305 6.53 -27.00 16.70
C ASP A 305 6.31 -26.28 15.36
N VAL A 306 6.57 -24.97 15.31
CA VAL A 306 6.56 -24.13 14.10
C VAL A 306 7.99 -23.76 13.76
N SER A 307 8.47 -24.25 12.62
CA SER A 307 9.76 -23.88 12.03
C SER A 307 9.58 -22.79 10.98
N TYR A 308 10.48 -21.81 10.99
CA TYR A 308 10.55 -20.73 10.02
C TYR A 308 11.61 -21.03 8.98
N PHE A 309 11.28 -20.88 7.70
CA PHE A 309 12.23 -21.01 6.60
C PHE A 309 12.20 -19.78 5.70
N LEU A 310 13.35 -19.34 5.25
CA LEU A 310 13.51 -18.19 4.37
C LEU A 310 13.90 -18.62 2.96
N SER A 311 13.30 -18.00 1.94
CA SER A 311 13.73 -18.21 0.56
C SER A 311 15.14 -17.63 0.33
N ARG A 312 15.90 -18.19 -0.62
CA ARG A 312 17.27 -17.71 -0.94
C ARG A 312 17.38 -16.22 -1.24
N THR A 313 16.30 -15.63 -1.77
CA THR A 313 16.25 -14.20 -2.15
C THR A 313 15.73 -13.30 -1.04
N GLY A 314 15.13 -13.88 0.00
CA GLY A 314 14.37 -13.17 1.01
C GLY A 314 12.98 -12.70 0.59
N SER A 315 12.50 -13.05 -0.60
CA SER A 315 11.20 -12.59 -1.11
C SER A 315 10.00 -13.27 -0.44
N HIS A 316 10.18 -14.53 -0.02
CA HIS A 316 9.17 -15.37 0.63
C HIS A 316 9.74 -16.08 1.85
N ALA A 317 8.84 -16.51 2.72
CA ALA A 317 9.13 -17.39 3.84
C ALA A 317 8.08 -18.50 3.95
N ILE A 318 8.44 -19.56 4.67
CA ILE A 318 7.56 -20.68 4.98
C ILE A 318 7.45 -20.82 6.49
N PHE A 319 6.22 -20.96 6.98
CA PHE A 319 5.98 -21.58 8.29
C PHE A 319 5.67 -23.05 8.06
N SER A 320 6.50 -23.91 8.61
CA SER A 320 6.33 -25.37 8.58
C SER A 320 6.01 -25.84 9.98
N TYR A 321 4.81 -26.36 10.20
CA TYR A 321 4.32 -26.63 11.55
C TYR A 321 3.74 -28.03 11.73
N ARG A 322 3.90 -28.58 12.93
CA ARG A 322 3.27 -29.82 13.35
C ARG A 322 1.98 -29.51 14.10
N LEU A 323 0.83 -29.56 13.41
CA LEU A 323 -0.45 -29.16 13.99
C LEU A 323 -1.00 -30.13 15.04
N ALA A 324 -0.66 -31.43 14.96
CA ALA A 324 -1.00 -32.42 15.98
C ALA A 324 0.25 -33.24 16.36
N GLN A 325 0.38 -33.65 17.61
CA GLN A 325 1.59 -34.37 18.08
C GLN A 325 1.85 -35.67 17.32
N ASP A 326 0.77 -36.30 16.86
CA ASP A 326 0.69 -37.55 16.10
C ASP A 326 0.59 -37.33 14.58
N ALA A 327 0.63 -36.09 14.10
CA ALA A 327 0.61 -35.83 12.65
C ALA A 327 1.92 -36.30 12.00
N ASP A 328 1.80 -37.22 11.04
CA ASP A 328 2.92 -37.77 10.27
C ASP A 328 3.62 -36.74 9.36
N ARG A 329 2.97 -35.61 9.08
CA ARG A 329 3.48 -34.56 8.19
C ARG A 329 3.35 -33.16 8.79
N MET A 330 4.34 -32.33 8.50
CA MET A 330 4.27 -30.88 8.73
C MET A 330 3.38 -30.24 7.65
N VAL A 331 2.57 -29.27 8.06
CA VAL A 331 1.86 -28.40 7.12
C VAL A 331 2.75 -27.20 6.82
N GLN A 332 2.85 -26.85 5.53
CA GLN A 332 3.74 -25.79 5.04
C GLN A 332 2.91 -24.64 4.46
N ILE A 333 2.98 -23.46 5.09
CA ILE A 333 2.43 -22.23 4.52
C ILE A 333 3.54 -21.36 3.95
N LEU A 334 3.48 -21.12 2.65
CA LEU A 334 4.29 -20.13 1.95
C LEU A 334 3.62 -18.75 2.04
N PHE A 335 4.36 -17.72 2.42
CA PHE A 335 3.87 -16.34 2.45
C PHE A 335 4.92 -15.32 1.95
N PRO A 336 4.48 -14.19 1.37
CA PRO A 336 5.39 -13.21 0.80
C PRO A 336 5.92 -12.27 1.90
N LEU A 337 7.22 -12.02 1.90
CA LEU A 337 7.83 -10.99 2.76
C LEU A 337 7.81 -9.61 2.06
N GLY A 338 7.93 -9.58 0.73
CA GLY A 338 7.96 -8.35 -0.07
C GLY A 338 9.34 -8.02 -0.64
N GLY A 339 9.42 -7.00 -1.51
CA GLY A 339 10.65 -6.26 -1.81
C GLY A 339 11.62 -6.77 -2.90
N ARG A 340 11.41 -7.93 -3.56
CA ARG A 340 12.31 -8.43 -4.64
C ARG A 340 11.59 -9.31 -5.66
N ARG A 341 12.30 -9.69 -6.75
CA ARG A 341 11.87 -10.71 -7.72
C ARG A 341 11.48 -11.99 -6.97
N GLN A 342 10.25 -12.46 -7.19
CA GLN A 342 9.71 -13.64 -6.52
C GLN A 342 10.58 -14.87 -6.83
N SER A 343 11.10 -15.51 -5.78
CA SER A 343 11.77 -16.81 -5.88
C SER A 343 11.18 -17.76 -4.86
N GLN A 344 10.56 -18.84 -5.35
CA GLN A 344 10.01 -19.92 -4.54
C GLN A 344 11.04 -21.04 -4.26
N LYS A 345 12.33 -20.77 -4.48
CA LYS A 345 13.41 -21.72 -4.18
C LYS A 345 13.84 -21.59 -2.72
N PHE A 346 13.69 -22.68 -1.98
CA PHE A 346 14.18 -22.89 -0.62
C PHE A 346 15.24 -23.97 -0.62
N ASP A 347 16.14 -23.96 0.36
CA ASP A 347 17.21 -24.96 0.43
C ASP A 347 16.70 -26.32 0.89
N PHE A 348 15.74 -26.33 1.82
CA PHE A 348 15.30 -27.56 2.49
C PHE A 348 13.83 -27.92 2.23
N VAL A 349 13.05 -27.01 1.67
CA VAL A 349 11.62 -27.18 1.46
C VAL A 349 11.31 -27.21 -0.03
N ARG A 350 10.57 -28.22 -0.48
CA ARG A 350 10.17 -28.37 -1.88
C ARG A 350 8.65 -28.30 -2.01
N PRO A 351 8.13 -27.72 -3.10
CA PRO A 351 6.71 -27.80 -3.41
C PRO A 351 6.27 -29.25 -3.66
N PRO A 352 4.97 -29.57 -3.54
CA PRO A 352 3.88 -28.62 -3.33
C PRO A 352 3.69 -28.19 -1.87
N HIS A 353 3.30 -26.93 -1.67
CA HIS A 353 2.97 -26.39 -0.35
C HIS A 353 1.48 -26.60 -0.02
N ASP A 354 1.14 -26.76 1.25
CA ASP A 354 -0.25 -26.92 1.69
C ASP A 354 -1.08 -25.66 1.43
N LEU A 355 -0.52 -24.50 1.77
CA LEU A 355 -1.15 -23.21 1.54
C LEU A 355 -0.12 -22.20 1.05
N GLU A 356 -0.54 -21.39 0.09
CA GLU A 356 0.26 -20.30 -0.46
C GLU A 356 -0.51 -18.98 -0.33
N LEU A 357 0.09 -18.00 0.35
CA LEU A 357 -0.37 -16.63 0.33
C LEU A 357 0.30 -15.91 -0.84
N VAL A 358 -0.48 -15.29 -1.73
CA VAL A 358 0.04 -14.62 -2.93
C VAL A 358 -0.42 -13.18 -3.00
N ALA A 359 0.52 -12.27 -3.15
CA ALA A 359 0.27 -10.87 -3.44
C ALA A 359 0.22 -10.66 -4.96
N LEU A 360 -0.96 -10.38 -5.51
CA LEU A 360 -1.22 -10.25 -6.94
C LEU A 360 -0.95 -8.82 -7.41
N SER A 361 -0.04 -8.71 -8.37
CA SER A 361 0.27 -7.48 -9.10
C SER A 361 -0.33 -7.43 -10.49
N ASP A 362 -0.67 -8.59 -11.05
CA ASP A 362 -1.40 -8.74 -12.31
C ASP A 362 -2.44 -9.86 -12.15
N GLY A 363 -3.60 -9.72 -12.78
CA GLY A 363 -4.61 -10.78 -12.86
C GLY A 363 -4.10 -12.04 -13.57
N ARG A 364 -3.09 -11.95 -14.45
CA ARG A 364 -2.46 -13.11 -15.10
C ARG A 364 -1.81 -14.07 -14.10
N GLN A 365 -1.29 -13.55 -12.98
CA GLN A 365 -0.61 -14.33 -11.94
C GLN A 365 -1.53 -15.35 -11.25
N ILE A 366 -2.85 -15.20 -11.37
CA ILE A 366 -3.81 -16.19 -10.87
C ILE A 366 -3.56 -17.56 -11.53
N LYS A 367 -3.24 -17.58 -12.83
CA LYS A 367 -3.09 -18.80 -13.62
C LYS A 367 -1.67 -19.38 -13.62
N GLU A 368 -0.66 -18.58 -13.32
CA GLU A 368 0.75 -18.95 -13.48
C GLU A 368 1.28 -19.89 -12.41
N ALA A 369 0.62 -19.99 -11.26
CA ALA A 369 1.19 -20.66 -10.11
C ALA A 369 0.60 -22.07 -9.89
N GLY A 370 1.42 -23.09 -10.16
CA GLY A 370 1.06 -24.52 -10.08
C GLY A 370 1.68 -25.29 -8.91
N GLY A 371 2.02 -24.62 -7.80
CA GLY A 371 2.83 -25.20 -6.72
C GLY A 371 2.14 -25.47 -5.37
N SER A 372 0.86 -25.16 -5.17
CA SER A 372 0.20 -25.30 -3.85
C SER A 372 -1.17 -26.00 -3.91
N MET A 373 -1.61 -26.54 -2.77
CA MET A 373 -2.92 -27.20 -2.61
C MET A 373 -4.07 -26.24 -2.31
N LEU A 374 -3.76 -25.05 -1.81
CA LEU A 374 -4.71 -23.97 -1.57
C LEU A 374 -3.97 -22.64 -1.74
N ARG A 375 -4.63 -21.66 -2.35
CA ARG A 375 -4.09 -20.32 -2.51
C ARG A 375 -5.02 -19.27 -1.94
N LEU A 376 -4.46 -18.42 -1.09
CA LEU A 376 -5.11 -17.23 -0.60
C LEU A 376 -4.42 -16.00 -1.21
N THR A 377 -5.18 -15.21 -1.94
CA THR A 377 -4.64 -14.08 -2.70
C THR A 377 -4.91 -12.76 -1.99
N MET A 378 -4.06 -11.77 -2.23
CA MET A 378 -4.26 -10.40 -1.77
C MET A 378 -3.84 -9.43 -2.86
N ARG A 379 -4.38 -8.22 -2.80
CA ARG A 379 -4.11 -7.16 -3.76
C ARG A 379 -2.73 -6.53 -3.51
N GLN A 380 -1.88 -6.44 -4.53
CA GLN A 380 -0.62 -5.69 -4.49
C GLN A 380 -0.40 -4.89 -5.77
N GLY A 381 -0.72 -3.60 -5.77
CA GLY A 381 -0.54 -2.73 -6.95
C GLY A 381 -1.71 -2.75 -7.95
N LEU A 382 -2.59 -3.75 -7.87
CA LEU A 382 -3.88 -3.73 -8.59
C LEU A 382 -4.85 -2.71 -7.97
N SER A 383 -5.71 -2.12 -8.81
CA SER A 383 -6.84 -1.31 -8.32
C SER A 383 -7.86 -2.20 -7.60
N GLU A 384 -8.65 -1.64 -6.68
CA GLU A 384 -9.71 -2.38 -5.99
C GLU A 384 -10.73 -2.96 -6.98
N ARG A 385 -11.10 -2.16 -7.97
CA ARG A 385 -12.05 -2.54 -9.02
C ARG A 385 -11.53 -3.69 -9.88
N ASP A 386 -10.25 -3.66 -10.27
CA ASP A 386 -9.68 -4.70 -11.11
C ASP A 386 -9.52 -6.00 -10.33
N TYR A 387 -9.07 -5.91 -9.07
CA TYR A 387 -8.96 -7.06 -8.17
C TYR A 387 -10.33 -7.72 -7.92
N ALA A 388 -11.37 -6.93 -7.64
CA ALA A 388 -12.73 -7.43 -7.43
C ALA A 388 -13.32 -8.12 -8.67
N ARG A 389 -12.92 -7.70 -9.87
CA ARG A 389 -13.40 -8.27 -11.15
C ARG A 389 -12.74 -9.59 -11.54
N LEU A 390 -11.66 -9.98 -10.87
CA LEU A 390 -10.99 -11.25 -11.15
C LEU A 390 -11.96 -12.41 -10.90
N LYS A 391 -11.93 -13.40 -11.81
CA LYS A 391 -12.68 -14.64 -11.65
C LYS A 391 -11.96 -15.52 -10.62
N MET A 392 -12.72 -16.19 -9.77
CA MET A 392 -12.16 -17.23 -8.93
C MET A 392 -11.71 -18.40 -9.80
N GLU A 393 -10.63 -19.05 -9.39
CA GLU A 393 -10.19 -20.33 -9.93
C GLU A 393 -10.33 -21.38 -8.82
N PRO A 394 -10.41 -22.68 -9.15
CA PRO A 394 -10.49 -23.73 -8.14
C PRO A 394 -9.36 -23.59 -7.11
N GLN A 395 -9.70 -23.56 -5.82
CA GLN A 395 -8.73 -23.47 -4.71
C GLN A 395 -7.96 -22.14 -4.65
N VAL A 396 -8.42 -21.10 -5.36
CA VAL A 396 -7.87 -19.76 -5.31
C VAL A 396 -8.93 -18.80 -4.78
N TYR A 397 -8.74 -18.35 -3.54
CA TYR A 397 -9.68 -17.46 -2.85
C TYR A 397 -9.00 -16.14 -2.47
N PRO A 398 -9.69 -14.99 -2.50
CA PRO A 398 -9.15 -13.75 -1.95
C PRO A 398 -9.18 -13.78 -0.41
N LEU A 399 -8.15 -13.21 0.22
CA LEU A 399 -8.15 -12.92 1.65
C LEU A 399 -9.15 -11.82 1.94
N VAL A 400 -9.96 -12.02 2.97
CA VAL A 400 -10.98 -11.07 3.41
C VAL A 400 -10.42 -10.26 4.59
N PRO A 401 -10.31 -8.93 4.49
CA PRO A 401 -9.77 -8.10 5.55
C PRO A 401 -10.54 -8.23 6.88
N GLY A 402 -9.81 -8.30 7.99
CA GLY A 402 -10.34 -8.39 9.36
C GLY A 402 -10.91 -9.75 9.76
N ARG A 403 -10.83 -10.77 8.88
CA ARG A 403 -11.37 -12.11 9.10
C ARG A 403 -10.31 -13.11 9.55
N GLU A 404 -10.72 -14.04 10.39
CA GLU A 404 -9.87 -15.06 10.98
C GLU A 404 -9.91 -16.36 10.16
N TYR A 405 -8.72 -16.91 9.91
CA TYR A 405 -8.49 -18.15 9.19
C TYR A 405 -7.89 -19.16 10.16
N HIS A 406 -8.71 -20.06 10.68
CA HIS A 406 -8.32 -21.08 11.64
C HIS A 406 -7.74 -22.31 10.94
N PHE A 407 -6.63 -22.84 11.46
CA PHE A 407 -5.94 -23.98 10.88
C PHE A 407 -6.29 -25.27 11.63
N HIS A 408 -6.70 -26.31 10.88
CA HIS A 408 -7.06 -27.60 11.47
C HIS A 408 -6.33 -28.74 10.76
N VAL A 409 -5.75 -29.63 11.56
CA VAL A 409 -5.23 -30.94 11.15
C VAL A 409 -5.69 -31.95 12.18
N ALA A 410 -6.03 -33.15 11.72
CA ALA A 410 -6.40 -34.24 12.58
C ALA A 410 -5.72 -35.54 12.13
N ALA A 411 -5.38 -36.38 13.10
CA ALA A 411 -5.06 -37.77 12.84
C ALA A 411 -6.37 -38.54 12.59
N GLY A 412 -6.78 -38.62 11.33
CA GLY A 412 -7.94 -39.38 10.88
C GLY A 412 -9.13 -38.54 10.42
N ALA A 413 -10.10 -39.20 9.80
CA ALA A 413 -11.21 -38.53 9.12
C ALA A 413 -12.24 -37.90 10.07
N ARG A 414 -12.44 -38.47 11.27
CA ARG A 414 -13.53 -38.07 12.16
C ARG A 414 -13.47 -36.60 12.62
N PRO A 415 -12.34 -36.06 13.12
CA PRO A 415 -12.31 -34.67 13.55
C PRO A 415 -12.42 -33.68 12.37
N HIS A 416 -11.99 -34.08 11.17
CA HIS A 416 -12.26 -33.32 9.95
C HIS A 416 -13.76 -33.28 9.63
N VAL A 417 -14.46 -34.41 9.74
CA VAL A 417 -15.91 -34.48 9.54
C VAL A 417 -16.65 -33.59 10.53
N GLU A 418 -16.33 -33.70 11.83
CA GLU A 418 -16.95 -32.86 12.86
C GLU A 418 -16.79 -31.37 12.54
N ARG A 419 -15.58 -30.95 12.13
CA ARG A 419 -15.31 -29.55 11.75
C ARG A 419 -16.04 -29.10 10.48
N ILE A 420 -16.13 -29.98 9.48
CA ILE A 420 -16.91 -29.70 8.26
C ILE A 420 -18.37 -29.52 8.62
N LEU A 421 -18.93 -30.41 9.44
CA LEU A 421 -20.32 -30.32 9.89
C LEU A 421 -20.58 -29.02 10.65
N GLU A 422 -19.74 -28.67 11.63
CA GLU A 422 -19.82 -27.40 12.37
C GLU A 422 -19.90 -26.20 11.41
N SER A 423 -19.03 -26.17 10.40
CA SER A 423 -18.99 -25.05 9.44
C SER A 423 -20.25 -24.91 8.58
N MET A 424 -21.00 -25.99 8.39
CA MET A 424 -22.18 -26.02 7.52
C MET A 424 -23.50 -25.86 8.26
N GLN A 425 -23.53 -25.80 9.59
CA GLN A 425 -24.76 -25.78 10.39
C GLN A 425 -25.73 -24.64 10.04
N SER A 426 -25.20 -23.51 9.56
CA SER A 426 -26.00 -22.34 9.16
C SER A 426 -26.63 -22.47 7.77
N ILE A 427 -26.29 -23.51 7.00
CA ILE A 427 -26.75 -23.70 5.63
C ILE A 427 -28.12 -24.40 5.65
N PRO A 428 -29.13 -23.92 4.90
CA PRO A 428 -30.46 -24.53 4.88
C PRO A 428 -30.45 -26.03 4.49
N GLU A 429 -29.52 -26.41 3.61
CA GLU A 429 -29.35 -27.80 3.16
C GLU A 429 -28.52 -28.69 4.09
N PHE A 430 -28.13 -28.19 5.28
CA PHE A 430 -27.29 -28.92 6.23
C PHE A 430 -27.71 -30.38 6.47
N PRO A 431 -29.00 -30.74 6.69
CA PRO A 431 -29.38 -32.13 6.95
C PRO A 431 -29.03 -33.09 5.80
N ILE A 432 -29.13 -32.62 4.55
CA ILE A 432 -28.82 -33.42 3.35
C ILE A 432 -27.31 -33.57 3.22
N LEU A 433 -26.56 -32.48 3.43
CA LEU A 433 -25.11 -32.45 3.33
C LEU A 433 -24.44 -33.26 4.46
N GLU A 434 -25.00 -33.22 5.66
CA GLU A 434 -24.58 -34.02 6.81
C GLU A 434 -24.77 -35.52 6.52
N GLN A 435 -25.97 -35.94 6.12
CA GLN A 435 -26.23 -37.33 5.76
C GLN A 435 -25.30 -37.79 4.64
N PHE A 436 -25.09 -36.95 3.63
CA PHE A 436 -24.15 -37.23 2.54
C PHE A 436 -22.73 -37.45 3.08
N LEU A 437 -22.22 -36.57 3.92
CA LEU A 437 -20.88 -36.71 4.50
C LEU A 437 -20.73 -37.97 5.35
N LEU A 438 -21.67 -38.20 6.28
CA LEU A 438 -21.64 -39.35 7.19
C LEU A 438 -21.69 -40.68 6.43
N LEU A 439 -22.51 -40.76 5.38
CA LEU A 439 -22.59 -41.93 4.49
C LEU A 439 -21.24 -42.23 3.82
N ASN A 440 -20.55 -41.18 3.37
CA ASN A 440 -19.26 -41.27 2.67
C ASN A 440 -18.09 -41.59 3.60
N CYS A 441 -18.21 -41.32 4.90
CA CYS A 441 -17.20 -41.65 5.91
C CYS A 441 -17.37 -43.06 6.50
N GLY A 442 -18.21 -43.91 5.89
CA GLY A 442 -18.28 -45.33 6.19
C GLY A 442 -19.14 -45.69 7.40
N LEU A 443 -20.02 -44.80 7.85
CA LEU A 443 -20.89 -45.07 9.00
C LEU A 443 -22.10 -45.94 8.63
N ASP A 444 -22.70 -45.79 7.43
CA ASP A 444 -23.94 -46.51 7.03
C ASP A 444 -24.12 -46.63 5.48
N TYR A 445 -23.06 -46.95 4.72
CA TYR A 445 -23.11 -46.90 3.25
C TYR A 445 -24.17 -47.83 2.62
N THR A 446 -25.11 -47.26 1.86
CA THR A 446 -25.98 -47.98 0.92
C THR A 446 -26.03 -47.23 -0.41
N PRO A 447 -25.84 -47.90 -1.56
CA PRO A 447 -25.87 -47.26 -2.89
C PRO A 447 -27.17 -46.48 -3.12
N GLU A 448 -28.32 -47.01 -2.71
CA GLU A 448 -29.63 -46.38 -2.88
C GLU A 448 -29.75 -45.05 -2.13
N ALA A 449 -29.27 -44.99 -0.88
CA ALA A 449 -29.27 -43.77 -0.10
C ALA A 449 -28.35 -42.71 -0.70
N LEU A 450 -27.16 -43.11 -1.17
CA LEU A 450 -26.25 -42.22 -1.86
C LEU A 450 -26.88 -41.64 -3.13
N TRP A 451 -27.52 -42.48 -3.95
CA TRP A 451 -28.18 -42.06 -5.18
C TRP A 451 -29.28 -41.03 -4.92
N ARG A 452 -30.07 -41.26 -3.87
CA ARG A 452 -31.10 -40.31 -3.42
C ARG A 452 -30.47 -38.97 -3.04
N LEU A 453 -29.44 -38.97 -2.19
CA LEU A 453 -28.76 -37.75 -1.73
C LEU A 453 -28.08 -36.99 -2.87
N LEU A 454 -27.41 -37.68 -3.80
CA LEU A 454 -26.85 -37.06 -5.00
C LEU A 454 -27.92 -36.45 -5.90
N GLY A 455 -29.10 -37.07 -5.98
CA GLY A 455 -30.27 -36.50 -6.66
C GLY A 455 -30.78 -35.24 -5.98
N GLU A 456 -30.88 -35.23 -4.65
CA GLU A 456 -31.27 -34.07 -3.85
C GLU A 456 -30.26 -32.92 -4.00
N ILE A 457 -28.96 -33.19 -3.88
CA ILE A 457 -27.89 -32.22 -4.16
C ILE A 457 -27.97 -31.73 -5.61
N GLY A 458 -28.28 -32.62 -6.55
CA GLY A 458 -28.53 -32.27 -7.94
C GLY A 458 -29.75 -31.37 -8.17
N ASN A 459 -30.69 -31.28 -7.23
CA ASN A 459 -31.84 -30.38 -7.32
C ASN A 459 -31.57 -29.01 -6.68
N MET A 460 -30.50 -28.87 -5.89
CA MET A 460 -30.13 -27.60 -5.25
C MET A 460 -29.73 -26.53 -6.28
N SER A 461 -30.20 -25.29 -6.10
CA SER A 461 -29.82 -24.17 -6.97
C SER A 461 -28.31 -23.86 -6.86
N PRO A 462 -27.56 -23.71 -7.98
CA PRO A 462 -26.19 -23.19 -7.96
C PRO A 462 -26.14 -21.65 -7.76
N ASP A 463 -27.29 -20.99 -7.95
CA ASP A 463 -27.48 -19.57 -7.69
C ASP A 463 -27.90 -19.42 -6.24
N GLY A 464 -26.91 -19.21 -5.36
CA GLY A 464 -27.10 -18.95 -3.94
C GLY A 464 -25.94 -18.12 -3.41
N ASP A 465 -26.00 -17.81 -2.11
CA ASP A 465 -24.91 -17.13 -1.43
C ASP A 465 -23.58 -17.91 -1.54
N ILE A 466 -22.48 -17.18 -1.57
CA ILE A 466 -21.14 -17.71 -1.83
C ILE A 466 -20.71 -18.72 -0.75
N VAL A 467 -21.12 -18.51 0.51
CA VAL A 467 -20.85 -19.42 1.63
C VAL A 467 -21.44 -20.81 1.36
N ARG A 468 -22.71 -20.84 0.96
CA ARG A 468 -23.42 -22.08 0.62
C ARG A 468 -22.78 -22.78 -0.58
N LEU A 469 -22.49 -22.04 -1.64
CA LEU A 469 -21.86 -22.59 -2.85
C LEU A 469 -20.50 -23.20 -2.53
N GLN A 470 -19.68 -22.49 -1.74
CA GLN A 470 -18.37 -22.93 -1.29
C GLN A 470 -18.48 -24.22 -0.48
N ALA A 471 -19.36 -24.28 0.52
CA ALA A 471 -19.50 -25.44 1.38
C ALA A 471 -19.85 -26.70 0.57
N ILE A 472 -20.81 -26.61 -0.36
CA ILE A 472 -21.18 -27.74 -1.23
C ILE A 472 -19.99 -28.13 -2.13
N SER A 473 -19.33 -27.16 -2.75
CA SER A 473 -18.17 -27.40 -3.61
C SER A 473 -17.03 -28.12 -2.87
N GLU A 474 -16.69 -27.65 -1.67
CA GLU A 474 -15.61 -28.19 -0.85
C GLU A 474 -15.96 -29.54 -0.24
N LEU A 475 -17.21 -29.75 0.15
CA LEU A 475 -17.69 -31.04 0.62
C LEU A 475 -17.60 -32.11 -0.48
N LEU A 476 -18.07 -31.80 -1.68
CA LEU A 476 -17.98 -32.71 -2.83
C LEU A 476 -16.52 -33.03 -3.19
N ARG A 477 -15.62 -32.05 -3.05
CA ARG A 477 -14.17 -32.26 -3.23
C ARG A 477 -13.58 -33.12 -2.11
N PHE A 478 -13.98 -32.89 -0.87
CA PHE A 478 -13.50 -33.64 0.29
C PHE A 478 -13.86 -35.13 0.16
N VAL A 479 -15.12 -35.42 -0.18
CA VAL A 479 -15.60 -36.78 -0.40
C VAL A 479 -14.81 -37.51 -1.49
N GLU A 480 -14.50 -36.85 -2.60
CA GLU A 480 -13.70 -37.42 -3.68
C GLU A 480 -12.30 -37.82 -3.23
N GLN A 481 -11.73 -37.09 -2.26
CA GLN A 481 -10.39 -37.31 -1.74
C GLN A 481 -10.33 -38.38 -0.63
N LEU A 482 -11.47 -38.94 -0.22
CA LEU A 482 -11.47 -40.01 0.78
C LEU A 482 -10.77 -41.27 0.23
N PRO A 483 -9.93 -41.97 1.01
CA PRO A 483 -9.12 -43.10 0.53
C PRO A 483 -9.90 -44.22 -0.18
N HIS A 484 -11.15 -44.43 0.23
CA HIS A 484 -12.01 -45.49 -0.30
C HIS A 484 -12.93 -45.03 -1.44
N PHE A 485 -12.83 -43.77 -1.89
CA PHE A 485 -13.72 -43.21 -2.92
C PHE A 485 -13.77 -44.08 -4.19
N SER A 486 -12.62 -44.43 -4.75
CA SER A 486 -12.53 -45.27 -5.95
C SER A 486 -12.86 -46.75 -5.72
N GLN A 487 -12.88 -47.19 -4.46
CA GLN A 487 -13.17 -48.58 -4.09
C GLN A 487 -14.67 -48.80 -3.86
N ILE A 488 -15.37 -47.76 -3.38
CA ILE A 488 -16.78 -47.83 -2.98
C ILE A 488 -17.72 -47.43 -4.13
N TYR A 489 -17.32 -46.49 -4.97
CA TYR A 489 -18.21 -45.90 -5.99
C TYR A 489 -18.10 -46.52 -7.37
N ASP A 490 -19.26 -46.82 -7.97
CA ASP A 490 -19.34 -47.23 -9.35
C ASP A 490 -19.05 -46.05 -10.30
N GLU A 491 -18.73 -46.35 -11.56
CA GLU A 491 -18.38 -45.33 -12.55
C GLU A 491 -19.50 -44.31 -12.74
N ARG A 492 -20.76 -44.76 -12.62
CA ARG A 492 -21.94 -43.90 -12.75
C ARG A 492 -22.01 -42.86 -11.65
N THR A 493 -21.78 -43.26 -10.39
CA THR A 493 -21.75 -42.36 -9.23
C THR A 493 -20.65 -41.33 -9.39
N THR A 494 -19.44 -41.77 -9.75
CA THR A 494 -18.28 -40.91 -9.99
C THR A 494 -18.58 -39.85 -11.07
N ARG A 495 -19.20 -40.24 -12.19
CA ARG A 495 -19.62 -39.29 -13.24
C ARG A 495 -20.61 -38.25 -12.73
N ILE A 496 -21.53 -38.63 -11.84
CA ILE A 496 -22.52 -37.71 -11.27
C ILE A 496 -21.88 -36.77 -10.25
N LEU A 497 -21.00 -37.28 -9.39
CA LEU A 497 -20.25 -36.43 -8.46
C LEU A 497 -19.45 -35.36 -9.21
N HIS A 498 -18.70 -35.73 -10.25
CA HIS A 498 -17.96 -34.77 -11.07
C HIS A 498 -18.87 -33.74 -11.76
N ARG A 499 -20.07 -34.15 -12.19
CA ARG A 499 -21.05 -33.22 -12.75
C ARG A 499 -21.52 -32.22 -11.70
N LEU A 500 -21.79 -32.67 -10.47
CA LEU A 500 -22.16 -31.81 -9.36
C LEU A 500 -21.02 -30.87 -8.97
N GLN A 501 -19.79 -31.36 -8.87
CA GLN A 501 -18.61 -30.52 -8.63
C GLN A 501 -18.48 -29.41 -9.68
N ARG A 502 -18.64 -29.71 -10.98
CA ARG A 502 -18.61 -28.68 -12.04
C ARG A 502 -19.77 -27.70 -11.94
N ARG A 503 -20.94 -28.16 -11.48
CA ARG A 503 -22.14 -27.32 -11.30
C ARG A 503 -21.98 -26.35 -10.13
N PHE A 504 -21.43 -26.81 -9.01
CA PHE A 504 -21.22 -26.03 -7.80
C PHE A 504 -19.83 -25.38 -7.72
N ALA A 505 -19.01 -25.51 -8.76
CA ALA A 505 -17.68 -24.90 -8.80
C ALA A 505 -17.74 -23.39 -8.62
N THR A 506 -16.89 -22.87 -7.73
CA THR A 506 -16.77 -21.44 -7.45
C THR A 506 -16.13 -20.64 -8.58
N GLY A 507 -15.53 -21.29 -9.58
CA GLY A 507 -14.83 -20.60 -10.68
C GLY A 507 -15.69 -19.71 -11.59
N ARG A 508 -17.02 -19.76 -11.44
CA ARG A 508 -17.95 -18.85 -12.14
C ARG A 508 -18.14 -17.52 -11.40
N ARG A 509 -17.75 -17.45 -10.14
CA ARG A 509 -17.90 -16.29 -9.26
C ARG A 509 -16.69 -15.38 -9.35
N ARG A 510 -16.85 -14.15 -8.91
CA ARG A 510 -15.79 -13.15 -8.89
C ARG A 510 -15.24 -12.97 -7.48
N PHE A 511 -14.08 -12.35 -7.39
CA PHE A 511 -13.49 -11.96 -6.11
C PHE A 511 -14.42 -11.01 -5.34
N GLU A 512 -15.17 -10.15 -6.04
CA GLU A 512 -16.20 -9.27 -5.44
C GLU A 512 -17.22 -10.03 -4.59
N ASP A 513 -17.74 -11.15 -5.09
CA ASP A 513 -18.71 -11.99 -4.36
C ASP A 513 -18.13 -12.48 -3.03
N TRP A 514 -16.82 -12.78 -3.02
CA TRP A 514 -16.11 -13.26 -1.83
C TRP A 514 -15.72 -12.13 -0.88
N LEU A 515 -15.27 -10.98 -1.40
CA LEU A 515 -14.91 -9.81 -0.60
C LEU A 515 -16.12 -9.19 0.12
N ALA A 516 -17.34 -9.41 -0.39
CA ALA A 516 -18.57 -9.02 0.30
C ALA A 516 -18.69 -9.65 1.71
N LEU A 517 -18.00 -10.76 1.98
CA LEU A 517 -17.91 -11.38 3.30
C LEU A 517 -17.17 -10.50 4.34
N GLU A 518 -16.48 -9.43 3.93
CA GLU A 518 -15.91 -8.46 4.87
C GLU A 518 -16.98 -7.88 5.80
N ASN A 519 -18.23 -7.77 5.33
CA ASN A 519 -19.33 -7.18 6.11
C ASN A 519 -20.20 -8.22 6.83
N GLN A 520 -19.89 -9.51 6.71
CA GLN A 520 -20.67 -10.59 7.33
C GLN A 520 -19.91 -11.19 8.50
N ALA A 521 -20.59 -11.59 9.58
CA ALA A 521 -19.96 -12.29 10.69
C ALA A 521 -19.61 -13.72 10.28
N VAL A 522 -18.42 -13.92 9.72
CA VAL A 522 -17.94 -15.22 9.27
C VAL A 522 -16.49 -15.49 9.70
N GLU A 523 -16.16 -16.77 9.80
CA GLU A 523 -14.82 -17.30 10.08
C GLU A 523 -14.44 -18.31 9.00
N PHE A 524 -13.14 -18.45 8.72
CA PHE A 524 -12.63 -19.38 7.73
C PHE A 524 -11.93 -20.55 8.41
N HIS A 525 -12.28 -21.77 8.01
CA HIS A 525 -11.67 -23.00 8.51
C HIS A 525 -10.85 -23.64 7.39
N LEU A 526 -9.52 -23.68 7.57
CA LEU A 526 -8.60 -24.32 6.65
C LEU A 526 -8.27 -25.73 7.16
N LEU A 527 -8.72 -26.75 6.42
CA LEU A 527 -8.50 -28.15 6.76
C LEU A 527 -7.39 -28.73 5.88
N PHE A 528 -6.36 -29.30 6.50
CA PHE A 528 -5.24 -29.92 5.77
C PHE A 528 -5.29 -31.45 5.92
N THR A 529 -5.42 -32.19 4.81
CA THR A 529 -5.57 -33.67 4.81
C THR A 529 -4.37 -34.41 4.23
N GLY A 530 -3.18 -33.80 4.25
CA GLY A 530 -1.93 -34.37 3.74
C GLY A 530 -1.83 -34.45 2.21
N ARG A 531 -2.93 -34.61 1.47
CA ARG A 531 -2.91 -34.56 -0.01
C ARG A 531 -3.77 -33.43 -0.59
N SER A 532 -4.54 -32.77 0.25
CA SER A 532 -5.43 -31.69 -0.14
C SER A 532 -5.59 -30.70 1.00
N SER A 533 -6.05 -29.51 0.67
CA SER A 533 -6.35 -28.45 1.62
C SER A 533 -7.69 -27.85 1.26
N PHE A 534 -8.59 -27.74 2.22
CA PHE A 534 -9.98 -27.30 2.05
C PHE A 534 -10.26 -26.04 2.83
N GLN A 535 -11.15 -25.19 2.31
CA GLN A 535 -11.55 -23.96 2.97
C GLN A 535 -13.07 -23.93 3.16
N PHE A 536 -13.50 -24.07 4.40
CA PHE A 536 -14.90 -23.92 4.79
C PHE A 536 -15.12 -22.55 5.42
N VAL A 537 -16.37 -22.07 5.37
CA VAL A 537 -16.78 -20.79 5.95
C VAL A 537 -17.91 -21.08 6.91
N SER A 538 -17.77 -20.61 8.15
CA SER A 538 -18.78 -20.73 9.20
C SER A 538 -19.35 -19.37 9.55
N ALA A 539 -20.54 -19.35 10.16
CA ALA A 539 -21.05 -18.14 10.78
C ALA A 539 -20.30 -17.87 12.08
N ALA A 540 -19.78 -16.65 12.23
CA ALA A 540 -19.18 -16.14 13.46
C ALA A 540 -20.25 -15.48 14.34
N GLU A 541 -19.93 -15.28 15.61
CA GLU A 541 -20.73 -14.38 16.44
C GLU A 541 -20.69 -12.96 15.85
N PRO A 542 -21.85 -12.31 15.64
CA PRO A 542 -21.89 -10.98 15.09
C PRO A 542 -21.26 -9.99 16.07
N GLU A 543 -20.24 -9.28 15.60
CA GLU A 543 -19.67 -8.18 16.36
C GLU A 543 -20.73 -7.05 16.45
N PRO A 544 -21.14 -6.64 17.66
CA PRO A 544 -22.20 -5.65 17.85
C PRO A 544 -21.81 -4.28 17.28
N ALA A 545 -20.51 -3.98 17.25
CA ALA A 545 -19.95 -2.86 16.52
C ALA A 545 -18.52 -3.16 16.07
N ARG A 546 -18.16 -2.83 14.84
CA ARG A 546 -16.75 -2.77 14.43
C ARG A 546 -16.20 -1.40 14.80
N PHE A 547 -15.21 -1.36 15.69
CA PHE A 547 -14.54 -0.11 16.01
C PHE A 547 -13.82 0.43 14.77
N GLN A 548 -13.87 1.75 14.62
CA GLN A 548 -13.09 2.46 13.62
C GLN A 548 -12.35 3.54 14.39
N VAL A 549 -11.02 3.53 14.35
CA VAL A 549 -10.25 4.56 15.03
C VAL A 549 -10.45 5.91 14.32
N PRO A 550 -10.24 7.04 15.02
CA PRO A 550 -10.35 8.34 14.38
C PRO A 550 -9.42 8.40 13.16
N PRO A 551 -9.86 8.90 12.00
CA PRO A 551 -9.07 8.85 10.77
C PRO A 551 -7.82 9.75 10.85
N ALA A 552 -7.04 9.78 9.78
CA ALA A 552 -5.88 10.66 9.67
C ALA A 552 -6.27 12.14 9.82
N TYR A 553 -5.34 12.96 10.31
CA TYR A 553 -5.56 14.39 10.59
C TYR A 553 -6.15 15.17 9.40
N ALA A 554 -5.68 14.89 8.18
CA ALA A 554 -6.17 15.56 6.97
C ALA A 554 -7.65 15.28 6.66
N VAL A 555 -8.16 14.11 7.05
CA VAL A 555 -9.58 13.74 6.91
C VAL A 555 -10.37 14.39 8.03
N LEU A 556 -9.90 14.29 9.28
CA LEU A 556 -10.54 14.89 10.45
C LEU A 556 -10.66 16.41 10.36
N GLU A 557 -9.69 17.09 9.75
CA GLU A 557 -9.73 18.54 9.56
C GLU A 557 -10.90 18.97 8.67
N LYS A 558 -11.23 18.18 7.65
CA LYS A 558 -12.32 18.47 6.71
C LYS A 558 -13.70 18.18 7.29
N SER A 559 -13.83 17.12 8.09
CA SER A 559 -15.14 16.64 8.54
C SER A 559 -15.15 16.01 9.95
N PRO A 560 -14.82 16.76 11.01
CA PRO A 560 -14.77 16.21 12.38
C PRO A 560 -16.14 15.72 12.87
N ARG A 561 -17.23 16.33 12.37
CA ARG A 561 -18.61 15.97 12.72
C ARG A 561 -19.02 14.59 12.20
N ASP A 562 -18.44 14.12 11.11
CA ASP A 562 -18.84 12.84 10.51
C ASP A 562 -18.37 11.67 11.39
N TYR A 563 -17.15 11.77 11.93
CA TYR A 563 -16.66 10.78 12.87
C TYR A 563 -17.41 10.84 14.22
N GLN A 564 -17.77 12.03 14.72
CA GLN A 564 -18.63 12.15 15.90
C GLN A 564 -20.02 11.50 15.70
N ARG A 565 -20.58 11.60 14.49
CA ARG A 565 -21.84 10.92 14.14
C ARG A 565 -21.66 9.40 14.10
N LEU A 566 -20.52 8.91 13.62
CA LEU A 566 -20.17 7.49 13.64
C LEU A 566 -20.12 6.95 15.08
N LEU A 567 -19.40 7.62 15.98
CA LEU A 567 -19.31 7.23 17.39
C LEU A 567 -20.70 7.19 18.05
N LYS A 568 -21.53 8.21 17.85
CA LYS A 568 -22.91 8.22 18.34
C LYS A 568 -23.76 7.10 17.76
N THR A 569 -23.47 6.67 16.54
CA THR A 569 -24.17 5.54 15.91
C THR A 569 -23.74 4.22 16.54
N GLN A 570 -22.44 4.06 16.83
CA GLN A 570 -21.91 2.89 17.54
C GLN A 570 -22.42 2.82 18.98
N GLU A 571 -22.45 3.94 19.70
CA GLU A 571 -22.99 4.04 21.07
C GLU A 571 -24.45 3.59 21.11
N ARG A 572 -25.28 4.11 20.20
CA ARG A 572 -26.68 3.69 20.06
C ARG A 572 -26.84 2.21 19.69
N ALA A 573 -25.91 1.65 18.91
CA ALA A 573 -25.95 0.23 18.55
C ALA A 573 -25.67 -0.64 19.78
N ILE A 574 -24.70 -0.25 20.61
CA ILE A 574 -24.36 -0.92 21.87
C ILE A 574 -25.48 -0.81 22.90
N ASP A 575 -26.10 0.36 23.05
CA ASP A 575 -27.24 0.56 23.94
C ASP A 575 -28.44 -0.32 23.56
N ARG A 576 -28.66 -0.56 22.26
CA ARG A 576 -29.71 -1.45 21.77
C ARG A 576 -29.35 -2.93 21.92
N GLY A 577 -28.06 -3.26 21.80
CA GLY A 577 -27.53 -4.63 21.79
C GLY A 577 -27.20 -5.21 23.16
N GLY A 578 -27.45 -4.48 24.26
CA GLY A 578 -27.24 -4.98 25.62
C GLY A 578 -25.83 -4.78 26.20
N ASP A 579 -25.09 -3.77 25.75
CA ASP A 579 -23.73 -3.40 26.21
C ASP A 579 -22.80 -4.58 26.48
N PRO A 580 -22.40 -5.32 25.44
CA PRO A 580 -21.51 -6.46 25.60
C PRO A 580 -20.19 -6.05 26.28
N PRO A 581 -19.63 -6.90 27.16
CA PRO A 581 -18.44 -6.57 27.93
C PRO A 581 -17.28 -6.03 27.08
N GLY A 582 -16.71 -4.90 27.48
CA GLY A 582 -15.57 -4.27 26.79
C GLY A 582 -15.95 -3.24 25.71
N PHE A 583 -17.18 -3.26 25.20
CA PHE A 583 -17.53 -2.39 24.07
C PHE A 583 -17.59 -0.91 24.42
N ARG A 584 -18.18 -0.57 25.57
CA ARG A 584 -18.20 0.79 26.07
C ARG A 584 -16.80 1.36 26.29
N GLN A 585 -15.88 0.56 26.82
CA GLN A 585 -14.48 0.98 26.98
C GLN A 585 -13.79 1.24 25.63
N GLY A 586 -14.15 0.48 24.59
CA GLY A 586 -13.68 0.72 23.22
C GLY A 586 -14.18 2.04 22.63
N ILE A 587 -15.46 2.41 22.88
CA ILE A 587 -16.00 3.71 22.48
C ILE A 587 -15.31 4.84 23.25
N GLU A 588 -15.21 4.74 24.59
CA GLU A 588 -14.55 5.74 25.42
C GLU A 588 -13.10 5.97 24.98
N LEU A 589 -12.39 4.90 24.58
CA LEU A 589 -11.07 5.02 23.97
C LEU A 589 -11.13 5.81 22.66
N CYS A 590 -12.03 5.46 21.74
CA CYS A 590 -12.18 6.16 20.46
C CYS A 590 -12.52 7.65 20.63
N GLU A 591 -13.32 8.00 21.64
CA GLU A 591 -13.63 9.37 22.03
C GLU A 591 -12.39 10.11 22.53
N ARG A 592 -11.62 9.52 23.46
CA ARG A 592 -10.36 10.11 23.93
C ARG A 592 -9.34 10.28 22.82
N LEU A 593 -9.24 9.30 21.91
CA LEU A 593 -8.37 9.39 20.74
C LEU A 593 -8.79 10.55 19.83
N LEU A 594 -10.10 10.75 19.64
CA LEU A 594 -10.64 11.86 18.85
C LEU A 594 -10.36 13.21 19.51
N GLU A 595 -10.64 13.36 20.80
CA GLU A 595 -10.38 14.58 21.56
C GLU A 595 -8.92 15.02 21.43
N GLU A 596 -7.98 14.10 21.64
CA GLU A 596 -6.56 14.42 21.52
C GLU A 596 -6.17 14.70 20.05
N LYS A 597 -6.75 14.03 19.04
CA LYS A 597 -6.49 14.40 17.63
C LYS A 597 -7.03 15.78 17.26
N LEU A 598 -8.21 16.16 17.76
CA LEU A 598 -8.77 17.50 17.56
C LEU A 598 -7.89 18.57 18.20
N ARG A 599 -7.39 18.30 19.40
CA ARG A 599 -6.41 19.16 20.07
C ARG A 599 -5.12 19.31 19.27
N ILE A 600 -4.58 18.22 18.71
CA ILE A 600 -3.39 18.27 17.84
C ILE A 600 -3.69 19.08 16.57
N LEU A 601 -4.90 18.98 16.00
CA LEU A 601 -5.30 19.82 14.87
C LEU A 601 -5.32 21.31 15.22
N GLU A 602 -5.77 21.69 16.42
CA GLU A 602 -5.71 23.07 16.90
C GLU A 602 -4.25 23.55 17.05
N GLU A 603 -3.38 22.73 17.61
CA GLU A 603 -1.94 23.00 17.73
C GLU A 603 -1.26 23.16 16.36
N ARG A 604 -1.64 22.34 15.37
CA ARG A 604 -1.17 22.47 13.98
C ARG A 604 -1.63 23.75 13.32
N LYS A 605 -2.87 24.18 13.55
CA LYS A 605 -3.38 25.47 13.04
C LYS A 605 -2.64 26.63 13.68
N ARG A 606 -2.37 26.57 15.00
CA ARG A 606 -1.54 27.56 15.69
C ARG A 606 -0.13 27.60 15.08
N PHE A 607 0.46 26.43 14.82
CA PHE A 607 1.77 26.32 14.20
C PHE A 607 1.80 26.88 12.77
N GLN A 608 0.79 26.60 11.95
CA GLN A 608 0.65 27.19 10.61
C GLN A 608 0.54 28.72 10.65
N GLY A 609 -0.11 29.27 11.67
CA GLY A 609 -0.11 30.72 11.94
C GLY A 609 1.30 31.27 12.08
N ILE A 610 2.13 30.64 12.93
CA ILE A 610 3.54 31.02 13.10
C ILE A 610 4.34 30.88 11.81
N LEU A 611 4.17 29.77 11.07
CA LEU A 611 4.86 29.59 9.79
C LEU A 611 4.47 30.66 8.75
N THR A 612 3.24 31.15 8.81
CA THR A 612 2.75 32.23 7.94
C THR A 612 3.35 33.57 8.37
N GLU A 613 3.41 33.85 9.66
CA GLU A 613 4.04 35.06 10.22
C GLU A 613 5.54 35.15 9.91
N LEU A 614 6.23 34.00 9.92
CA LEU A 614 7.64 33.89 9.54
C LEU A 614 7.86 33.92 8.02
N GLY A 615 6.79 33.95 7.22
CA GLY A 615 6.89 33.95 5.75
C GLY A 615 7.34 32.63 5.14
N ILE A 616 7.40 31.55 5.92
CA ILE A 616 7.85 30.22 5.47
C ILE A 616 6.82 29.59 4.51
N VAL A 617 5.53 29.79 4.77
CA VAL A 617 4.42 29.18 4.00
C VAL A 617 4.08 29.95 2.72
N ARG A 618 4.60 31.18 2.52
CA ARG A 618 4.27 32.00 1.34
C ARG A 618 4.72 31.39 0.00
N LYS A 619 5.63 30.42 -0.02
CA LYS A 619 6.04 29.73 -1.25
C LYS A 619 5.21 28.48 -1.59
N THR A 620 4.61 27.80 -0.61
CA THR A 620 3.98 26.49 -0.87
C THR A 620 2.49 26.55 -1.22
N ILE A 621 1.75 27.55 -0.74
CA ILE A 621 0.30 27.66 -1.03
C ILE A 621 0.03 28.37 -2.37
N SER A 622 0.97 29.19 -2.86
CA SER A 622 0.85 29.82 -4.18
C SER A 622 1.08 28.85 -5.35
N GLU A 623 1.73 27.71 -5.13
CA GLU A 623 2.13 26.77 -6.20
C GLU A 623 1.39 25.43 -6.14
N ASN A 624 0.79 25.04 -5.01
CA ASN A 624 0.04 23.78 -4.86
C ASN A 624 -1.48 23.97 -4.67
N GLY A 625 -2.02 25.12 -5.06
CA GLY A 625 -3.46 25.37 -5.17
C GLY A 625 -4.12 24.61 -6.33
N HIS A 626 -3.87 23.31 -6.46
CA HIS A 626 -4.76 22.40 -7.17
C HIS A 626 -5.59 21.63 -6.14
N ASP A 627 -6.75 22.20 -5.84
CA ASP A 627 -7.88 21.45 -5.32
C ASP A 627 -8.11 20.21 -6.17
N SER A 628 -8.13 19.07 -5.49
CA SER A 628 -8.57 17.78 -6.01
C SER A 628 -9.96 17.90 -6.64
N GLY A 629 -10.04 17.64 -7.94
CA GLY A 629 -11.20 17.10 -8.67
C GLY A 629 -12.61 17.61 -8.32
N GLY A 630 -13.19 18.43 -9.21
CA GLY A 630 -14.63 18.37 -9.50
C GLY A 630 -15.53 19.48 -8.92
N THR A 631 -15.12 20.23 -7.91
CA THR A 631 -16.03 21.23 -7.26
C THR A 631 -15.79 22.68 -7.73
N GLY A 632 -14.62 23.00 -8.27
CA GLY A 632 -14.27 24.36 -8.70
C GLY A 632 -15.12 24.90 -9.86
N PHE A 633 -15.57 24.04 -10.77
CA PHE A 633 -16.43 24.44 -11.88
C PHE A 633 -17.86 24.78 -11.41
N LEU A 634 -18.41 23.99 -10.50
CA LEU A 634 -19.74 24.24 -9.91
C LEU A 634 -19.74 25.43 -8.95
N ALA A 635 -18.64 25.68 -8.24
CA ALA A 635 -18.48 26.88 -7.41
C ALA A 635 -18.35 28.16 -8.26
N ARG A 636 -17.65 28.09 -9.41
CA ARG A 636 -17.59 29.20 -10.39
C ARG A 636 -18.92 29.42 -11.10
N LEU A 637 -19.66 28.36 -11.43
CA LEU A 637 -21.02 28.44 -11.95
C LEU A 637 -22.00 29.00 -10.92
N ARG A 638 -21.86 28.64 -9.64
CA ARG A 638 -22.66 29.20 -8.54
C ARG A 638 -22.37 30.68 -8.33
N GLY A 639 -21.09 31.08 -8.40
CA GLY A 639 -20.70 32.50 -8.39
C GLY A 639 -21.25 33.27 -9.59
N TYR A 640 -21.22 32.68 -10.79
CA TYR A 640 -21.83 33.27 -11.99
C TYR A 640 -23.36 33.34 -11.88
N TRP A 641 -24.00 32.33 -11.31
CA TRP A 641 -25.45 32.27 -11.11
C TRP A 641 -25.90 33.30 -10.07
N GLU A 642 -25.19 33.43 -8.96
CA GLU A 642 -25.46 34.43 -7.93
C GLU A 642 -25.22 35.86 -8.48
N LEU A 643 -24.24 36.08 -9.36
CA LEU A 643 -24.02 37.35 -10.06
C LEU A 643 -25.15 37.68 -11.07
N ILE A 644 -25.68 36.68 -11.76
CA ILE A 644 -26.79 36.82 -12.72
C ILE A 644 -28.14 37.04 -11.99
N THR A 645 -28.33 36.43 -10.81
CA THR A 645 -29.57 36.59 -10.04
C THR A 645 -29.59 37.84 -9.14
N SER A 646 -28.43 38.38 -8.77
CA SER A 646 -28.32 39.58 -7.91
C SER A 646 -28.23 40.90 -8.71
N GLY A 647 -27.89 40.84 -10.00
CA GLY A 647 -27.92 42.00 -10.90
C GLY A 647 -29.29 42.13 -11.56
N GLY A 648 -30.04 43.19 -11.25
CA GLY A 648 -31.36 43.50 -11.81
C GLY A 648 -31.35 43.80 -13.32
N LEU A 649 -31.17 42.80 -14.17
CA LEU A 649 -31.45 42.85 -15.61
C LEU A 649 -32.66 41.98 -15.95
N ARG A 650 -33.86 42.54 -15.72
CA ARG A 650 -35.12 42.05 -16.31
C ARG A 650 -35.25 42.50 -17.77
N THR A 651 -34.34 42.05 -18.64
CA THR A 651 -34.50 42.27 -20.08
C THR A 651 -34.70 40.96 -20.81
N VAL A 652 -35.75 40.94 -21.64
CA VAL A 652 -36.26 39.88 -22.54
C VAL A 652 -35.15 39.11 -23.30
N TRP A 653 -33.97 39.71 -23.45
CA TRP A 653 -32.78 39.09 -24.04
C TRP A 653 -32.23 37.87 -23.28
N GLY A 654 -32.36 37.81 -21.95
CA GLY A 654 -31.90 36.65 -21.18
C GLY A 654 -32.69 35.38 -21.51
N ALA A 655 -34.01 35.51 -21.72
CA ALA A 655 -34.86 34.40 -22.12
C ALA A 655 -34.61 33.94 -23.57
N LEU A 656 -34.28 34.89 -24.46
CA LEU A 656 -33.98 34.61 -25.87
C LEU A 656 -32.66 33.84 -26.07
N ILE A 657 -31.72 33.91 -25.12
CA ILE A 657 -30.43 33.20 -25.20
C ILE A 657 -30.45 31.91 -24.36
N LEU A 658 -31.05 31.93 -23.17
CA LEU A 658 -31.03 30.77 -22.27
C LEU A 658 -31.97 29.65 -22.72
N VAL A 659 -33.11 29.96 -23.35
CA VAL A 659 -34.05 28.92 -23.82
C VAL A 659 -33.46 28.10 -24.97
N PRO A 660 -32.85 28.69 -26.02
CA PRO A 660 -32.16 27.91 -27.06
C PRO A 660 -30.99 27.10 -26.50
N LEU A 661 -30.21 27.66 -25.56
CA LEU A 661 -29.08 26.95 -24.97
C LEU A 661 -29.52 25.72 -24.16
N ALA A 662 -30.60 25.87 -23.38
CA ALA A 662 -31.19 24.76 -22.63
C ALA A 662 -31.77 23.68 -23.55
N LEU A 663 -32.44 24.07 -24.63
CA LEU A 663 -32.96 23.13 -25.64
C LEU A 663 -31.83 22.40 -26.39
N LEU A 664 -30.73 23.09 -26.67
CA LEU A 664 -29.55 22.50 -27.30
C LEU A 664 -28.87 21.50 -26.35
N LEU A 665 -28.81 21.80 -25.05
CA LEU A 665 -28.27 20.90 -24.03
C LEU A 665 -29.15 19.65 -23.85
N ILE A 666 -30.47 19.82 -23.84
CA ILE A 666 -31.43 18.69 -23.80
C ILE A 666 -31.30 17.84 -25.08
N GLY A 667 -31.19 18.48 -26.25
CA GLY A 667 -30.93 17.79 -27.51
C GLY A 667 -29.63 16.99 -27.50
N LEU A 668 -28.56 17.53 -26.91
CA LEU A 668 -27.28 16.85 -26.77
C LEU A 668 -27.38 15.65 -25.83
N ILE A 669 -28.15 15.76 -24.74
CA ILE A 669 -28.40 14.66 -23.79
C ILE A 669 -29.22 13.57 -24.47
N VAL A 670 -30.28 13.91 -25.21
CA VAL A 670 -31.11 12.94 -25.94
C VAL A 670 -30.31 12.28 -27.06
N PHE A 671 -29.47 13.01 -27.79
CA PHE A 671 -28.64 12.47 -28.86
C PHE A 671 -27.55 11.52 -28.34
N THR A 672 -26.89 11.88 -27.23
CA THR A 672 -25.90 11.00 -26.58
C THR A 672 -26.55 9.76 -25.97
N SER A 673 -27.77 9.88 -25.43
CA SER A 673 -28.56 8.75 -24.91
C SER A 673 -29.02 7.81 -26.03
N ALA A 674 -29.44 8.35 -27.18
CA ALA A 674 -29.85 7.56 -28.35
C ALA A 674 -28.66 6.81 -28.98
N LYS A 675 -27.48 7.45 -29.04
CA LYS A 675 -26.24 6.83 -29.54
C LYS A 675 -25.71 5.74 -28.61
N ALA A 676 -25.90 5.90 -27.30
CA ALA A 676 -25.61 4.87 -26.30
C ALA A 676 -26.58 3.67 -26.40
N LEU A 677 -27.85 3.91 -26.74
CA LEU A 677 -28.83 2.84 -26.94
C LEU A 677 -28.58 2.06 -28.24
N SER A 678 -28.13 2.72 -29.32
CA SER A 678 -27.82 2.03 -30.58
C SER A 678 -26.58 1.14 -30.51
N HIS A 679 -25.63 1.43 -29.60
CA HIS A 679 -24.49 0.54 -29.33
C HIS A 679 -24.85 -0.67 -28.46
N PHE A 680 -26.03 -0.70 -27.85
CA PHE A 680 -26.42 -1.76 -26.90
C PHE A 680 -27.19 -2.94 -27.55
N GLN A 681 -27.49 -2.88 -28.86
CA GLN A 681 -28.28 -3.90 -29.57
C GLN A 681 -27.52 -4.73 -30.61
N ALA A 682 -26.20 -4.58 -30.71
CA ALA A 682 -25.36 -5.42 -31.56
C ALA A 682 -24.13 -5.87 -30.78
N ASP A 683 -24.28 -6.90 -29.95
CA ASP A 683 -23.16 -7.75 -29.54
C ASP A 683 -23.69 -9.12 -29.11
N SER A 684 -23.80 -10.00 -30.11
CA SER A 684 -23.64 -11.44 -29.89
C SER A 684 -22.52 -11.93 -30.78
N ILE A 685 -21.76 -12.88 -30.23
CA ILE A 685 -20.67 -13.69 -30.83
C ILE A 685 -19.24 -13.16 -30.60
N SER A 686 -18.58 -13.89 -29.70
CA SER A 686 -17.18 -13.85 -29.33
C SER A 686 -16.24 -14.24 -30.48
N LEU A 687 -15.22 -13.41 -30.73
CA LEU A 687 -13.87 -13.69 -31.28
C LEU A 687 -13.36 -12.43 -32.00
N ARG A 688 -13.06 -11.33 -31.26
CA ARG A 688 -12.58 -10.07 -31.87
C ARG A 688 -11.71 -9.18 -30.97
N GLY A 689 -11.05 -9.76 -29.95
CA GLY A 689 -10.27 -8.99 -28.98
C GLY A 689 -8.98 -8.38 -29.54
N ASP A 690 -8.31 -9.07 -30.46
CA ASP A 690 -7.02 -8.61 -30.98
C ASP A 690 -7.17 -7.68 -32.20
N SER A 691 -8.22 -7.86 -33.01
CA SER A 691 -8.40 -7.06 -34.23
C SER A 691 -8.79 -5.61 -33.95
N ALA A 692 -9.52 -5.32 -32.88
CA ALA A 692 -9.97 -3.95 -32.59
C ALA A 692 -8.81 -3.04 -32.12
N ALA A 693 -7.87 -3.60 -31.34
CA ALA A 693 -6.66 -2.89 -30.95
C ALA A 693 -5.68 -2.74 -32.12
N GLU A 694 -5.65 -3.70 -33.05
CA GLU A 694 -4.88 -3.60 -34.30
C GLU A 694 -5.49 -2.58 -35.26
N GLU A 695 -6.82 -2.49 -35.35
CA GLU A 695 -7.54 -1.53 -36.20
C GLU A 695 -7.36 -0.09 -35.68
N GLU A 696 -7.44 0.12 -34.36
CA GLU A 696 -7.19 1.41 -33.70
C GLU A 696 -5.69 1.81 -33.78
N ALA A 697 -4.76 0.83 -33.70
CA ALA A 697 -3.33 1.07 -33.91
C ALA A 697 -2.97 1.31 -35.40
N SER A 698 -3.76 0.79 -36.34
CA SER A 698 -3.59 1.00 -37.78
C SER A 698 -4.02 2.42 -38.19
N GLU A 699 -5.13 2.93 -37.66
CA GLU A 699 -5.61 4.31 -37.90
C GLU A 699 -4.65 5.39 -37.34
N LEU A 700 -3.95 5.11 -36.23
CA LEU A 700 -3.02 6.05 -35.59
C LEU A 700 -1.73 6.33 -36.37
N VAL A 701 -1.44 5.57 -37.44
CA VAL A 701 -0.15 5.62 -38.18
C VAL A 701 -0.33 6.09 -39.63
N ALA A 702 -1.52 6.55 -40.03
CA ALA A 702 -1.74 7.15 -41.35
C ALA A 702 -0.87 8.41 -41.55
N PRO A 703 -0.20 8.60 -42.71
CA PRO A 703 0.64 9.76 -42.97
C PRO A 703 -0.17 11.07 -42.83
N GLY A 704 0.06 11.81 -41.75
CA GLY A 704 -0.60 13.09 -41.45
C GLY A 704 -1.56 13.11 -40.25
N ALA A 705 -1.83 11.98 -39.58
CA ALA A 705 -2.77 11.89 -38.46
C ALA A 705 -2.12 11.89 -37.06
N TYR A 706 -0.80 12.10 -36.95
CA TYR A 706 -0.11 12.04 -35.65
C TYR A 706 -0.43 13.25 -34.78
N GLN A 707 -1.29 13.06 -33.77
CA GLN A 707 -1.30 13.94 -32.61
C GLN A 707 -0.02 13.69 -31.80
N GLU A 708 0.93 14.63 -31.82
CA GLU A 708 2.26 14.47 -31.19
C GLU A 708 2.19 14.12 -29.69
N ASP A 709 1.10 14.53 -29.01
CA ASP A 709 0.91 14.31 -27.58
C ASP A 709 0.12 13.04 -27.22
N ALA A 710 -0.51 12.37 -28.20
CA ALA A 710 -1.32 11.17 -27.93
C ALA A 710 -0.47 10.00 -27.43
N PRO A 711 -0.96 9.22 -26.43
CA PRO A 711 -0.29 8.02 -25.98
C PRO A 711 -0.19 7.00 -27.12
N VAL A 712 0.96 6.33 -27.23
CA VAL A 712 1.19 5.29 -28.26
C VAL A 712 0.84 3.93 -27.65
N PRO A 713 0.04 3.07 -28.33
CA PRO A 713 -0.20 1.71 -27.87
C PRO A 713 1.10 0.94 -27.59
N GLY A 714 1.21 0.32 -26.41
CA GLY A 714 2.42 -0.40 -25.99
C GLY A 714 3.56 0.46 -25.43
N GLU A 715 3.41 1.80 -25.32
CA GLU A 715 4.43 2.69 -24.73
C GLU A 715 4.84 2.25 -23.31
N ALA A 716 3.88 1.78 -22.50
CA ALA A 716 4.10 1.35 -21.12
C ALA A 716 4.95 0.06 -21.01
N ASP A 717 4.95 -0.78 -22.04
CA ASP A 717 5.69 -2.05 -22.06
C ASP A 717 7.16 -1.86 -22.46
N VAL A 718 7.53 -0.68 -22.97
CA VAL A 718 8.91 -0.37 -23.38
C VAL A 718 9.78 -0.10 -22.16
N GLN A 719 10.71 -1.02 -21.90
CA GLN A 719 11.80 -0.79 -20.95
C GLN A 719 12.89 0.07 -21.60
N ALA A 720 13.14 1.24 -21.02
CA ALA A 720 14.20 2.14 -21.44
C ALA A 720 15.37 2.01 -20.45
N SER A 721 16.55 1.62 -20.93
CA SER A 721 17.77 1.64 -20.12
C SER A 721 18.24 3.08 -19.93
N ASP A 722 18.86 3.37 -18.78
CA ASP A 722 19.33 4.73 -18.48
C ASP A 722 20.40 5.22 -19.49
N GLU A 723 21.18 4.30 -20.07
CA GLU A 723 22.15 4.61 -21.12
C GLU A 723 21.48 5.12 -22.41
N GLU A 724 20.39 4.49 -22.83
CA GLU A 724 19.65 4.88 -24.02
C GLU A 724 18.87 6.19 -23.78
N VAL A 725 18.30 6.36 -22.58
CA VAL A 725 17.67 7.62 -22.17
C VAL A 725 18.69 8.76 -22.15
N LEU A 726 19.89 8.53 -21.60
CA LEU A 726 20.97 9.52 -21.60
C LEU A 726 21.44 9.85 -23.02
N SER A 727 21.54 8.85 -23.91
CA SER A 727 21.87 9.05 -25.32
C SER A 727 20.83 9.93 -26.01
N TYR A 728 19.54 9.65 -25.80
CA TYR A 728 18.45 10.46 -26.32
C TYR A 728 18.46 11.88 -25.74
N ALA A 729 18.65 12.02 -24.42
CA ALA A 729 18.72 13.30 -23.74
C ALA A 729 19.88 14.18 -24.24
N ASN A 730 21.03 13.58 -24.53
CA ASN A 730 22.17 14.28 -25.13
C ASN A 730 21.86 14.81 -26.54
N LEU A 731 21.16 14.03 -27.35
CA LEU A 731 20.73 14.46 -28.68
C LEU A 731 19.69 15.61 -28.58
N LEU A 732 18.74 15.47 -27.65
CA LEU A 732 17.72 16.48 -27.38
C LEU A 732 18.33 17.80 -26.89
N SER A 733 19.28 17.73 -25.93
CA SER A 733 20.02 18.90 -25.45
C SER A 733 20.76 19.61 -26.59
N ARG A 734 21.50 18.85 -27.41
CA ARG A 734 22.29 19.40 -28.52
C ARG A 734 21.42 20.08 -29.57
N ALA A 735 20.27 19.49 -29.92
CA ALA A 735 19.34 20.05 -30.89
C ALA A 735 18.77 21.42 -30.44
N ASN A 736 18.73 21.68 -29.13
CA ASN A 736 18.11 22.85 -28.54
C ASN A 736 19.10 23.84 -27.87
N GLY A 737 20.40 23.66 -28.10
CA GLY A 737 21.43 24.56 -27.56
C GLY A 737 21.64 24.46 -26.04
N PHE A 738 21.28 23.33 -25.43
CA PHE A 738 21.57 23.03 -24.03
C PHE A 738 22.89 22.27 -23.88
N ALA A 739 23.51 22.40 -22.72
CA ALA A 739 24.58 21.53 -22.31
C ALA A 739 24.07 20.08 -22.11
N ARG A 740 25.00 19.12 -22.11
CA ARG A 740 24.66 17.72 -21.84
C ARG A 740 24.19 17.56 -20.39
N PRO A 741 23.15 16.76 -20.10
CA PRO A 741 22.72 16.48 -18.72
C PRO A 741 23.89 16.03 -17.85
N GLY A 742 24.02 16.59 -16.65
CA GLY A 742 25.12 16.30 -15.72
C GLY A 742 26.44 17.04 -16.00
N ILE A 743 26.52 17.89 -17.02
CA ILE A 743 27.70 18.71 -17.32
C ILE A 743 27.35 20.20 -17.16
N GLN A 744 28.21 20.96 -16.47
CA GLN A 744 28.05 22.41 -16.38
C GLN A 744 28.15 23.07 -17.77
N PRO A 745 27.25 24.03 -18.11
CA PRO A 745 27.24 24.66 -19.42
C PRO A 745 28.55 25.39 -19.73
N ARG A 746 29.02 25.28 -20.98
CA ARG A 746 30.21 26.00 -21.45
C ARG A 746 29.82 27.07 -22.48
N GLY A 747 30.24 28.31 -22.23
CA GLY A 747 29.99 29.43 -23.15
C GLY A 747 28.50 29.82 -23.21
N ASN A 748 27.90 29.75 -24.40
CA ASN A 748 26.51 30.16 -24.66
C ASN A 748 25.49 29.01 -24.56
N GLU A 749 25.90 27.83 -24.06
CA GLU A 749 24.99 26.71 -23.82
C GLU A 749 24.01 27.02 -22.69
N ARG A 750 22.73 26.66 -22.85
CA ARG A 750 21.72 26.75 -21.80
C ARG A 750 21.89 25.60 -20.79
N ASN A 751 21.54 25.84 -19.53
CA ASN A 751 21.52 24.77 -18.52
C ASN A 751 20.36 23.79 -18.82
N PRO A 752 20.62 22.47 -19.00
CA PRO A 752 19.58 21.47 -19.26
C PRO A 752 18.56 21.33 -18.11
N ASP A 753 18.90 21.79 -16.90
CA ASP A 753 17.99 21.80 -15.74
C ASP A 753 17.04 23.03 -15.75
N LEU A 754 17.24 23.99 -16.66
CA LEU A 754 16.46 25.22 -16.79
C LEU A 754 15.60 25.23 -18.06
N VAL A 755 14.75 24.21 -18.18
CA VAL A 755 13.68 24.17 -19.20
C VAL A 755 12.38 24.66 -18.57
N PHE A 756 11.71 25.61 -19.20
CA PHE A 756 10.49 26.22 -18.65
C PHE A 756 9.22 25.61 -19.27
N PRO A 757 8.13 25.47 -18.49
CA PRO A 757 6.85 25.04 -19.04
C PRO A 757 6.38 25.99 -20.14
N GLY A 758 5.99 25.42 -21.28
CA GLY A 758 5.61 26.15 -22.48
C GLY A 758 6.73 26.33 -23.51
N ASP A 759 8.00 26.07 -23.15
CA ASP A 759 9.09 25.99 -24.12
C ASP A 759 8.75 24.94 -25.20
N ARG A 760 9.20 25.20 -26.43
CA ARG A 760 9.11 24.25 -27.55
C ARG A 760 10.49 23.72 -27.85
N LEU A 761 10.69 22.43 -27.63
CA LEU A 761 11.95 21.75 -27.90
C LEU A 761 11.86 20.97 -29.20
N GLN A 762 12.89 21.07 -30.03
CA GLN A 762 13.05 20.26 -31.23
C GLN A 762 13.61 18.88 -30.85
N LEU A 763 12.83 17.84 -31.11
CA LEU A 763 13.27 16.44 -30.98
C LEU A 763 14.36 16.12 -32.02
N PRO A 764 15.18 15.08 -31.79
CA PRO A 764 16.29 14.76 -32.69
C PRO A 764 15.88 14.41 -34.13
N ASP A 765 14.61 14.07 -34.37
CA ASP A 765 14.02 13.78 -35.69
C ASP A 765 13.34 14.98 -36.36
N GLY A 766 13.41 16.16 -35.71
CA GLY A 766 12.91 17.43 -36.19
C GLY A 766 11.52 17.84 -35.69
N ARG A 767 10.79 16.94 -35.01
CA ARG A 767 9.47 17.25 -34.40
C ARG A 767 9.58 18.26 -33.27
N LEU A 768 8.50 18.95 -32.93
CA LEU A 768 8.47 19.91 -31.81
C LEU A 768 7.65 19.34 -30.65
N VAL A 769 8.22 19.34 -29.45
CA VAL A 769 7.49 18.96 -28.22
C VAL A 769 7.33 20.18 -27.32
N ARG A 770 6.14 20.36 -26.76
CA ARG A 770 5.89 21.39 -25.75
C ARG A 770 6.23 20.85 -24.36
N VAL A 771 6.99 21.62 -23.60
CA VAL A 771 7.37 21.26 -22.23
C VAL A 771 6.19 21.51 -21.29
N GLU A 772 5.77 20.48 -20.55
CA GLU A 772 4.71 20.61 -19.54
C GLU A 772 5.30 20.94 -18.15
N PRO A 773 4.49 21.46 -17.21
CA PRO A 773 4.94 21.70 -15.84
C PRO A 773 5.58 20.47 -15.18
N GLY A 774 6.76 20.65 -14.61
CA GLY A 774 7.51 19.59 -13.92
C GLY A 774 8.40 18.72 -14.81
N GLN A 775 8.41 18.94 -16.14
CA GLN A 775 9.22 18.16 -17.06
C GLN A 775 10.62 18.73 -17.25
N TYR A 776 11.62 17.87 -17.08
CA TYR A 776 13.02 18.16 -17.40
C TYR A 776 13.43 17.44 -18.69
N ILE A 777 14.58 17.82 -19.28
CA ILE A 777 15.09 17.18 -20.51
C ILE A 777 15.19 15.65 -20.36
N TRP A 778 15.59 15.17 -19.19
CA TRP A 778 15.69 13.74 -18.91
C TRP A 778 14.33 13.02 -18.99
N GLU A 779 13.30 13.58 -18.37
CA GLU A 779 11.96 12.99 -18.38
C GLU A 779 11.32 13.05 -19.77
N LEU A 780 11.52 14.16 -20.48
CA LEU A 780 11.11 14.32 -21.88
C LEU A 780 11.78 13.28 -22.77
N ALA A 781 13.10 13.09 -22.61
CA ALA A 781 13.85 12.08 -23.35
C ALA A 781 13.36 10.67 -23.04
N ARG A 782 13.11 10.35 -21.77
CA ARG A 782 12.60 9.02 -21.37
C ARG A 782 11.23 8.72 -21.95
N ARG A 783 10.30 9.68 -21.84
CA ARG A 783 8.95 9.57 -22.40
C ARG A 783 9.00 9.41 -23.91
N GLN A 784 9.74 10.29 -24.58
CA GLN A 784 9.81 10.28 -26.04
C GLN A 784 10.54 9.05 -26.58
N TYR A 785 11.60 8.58 -25.91
CA TYR A 785 12.26 7.32 -26.24
C TYR A 785 11.26 6.15 -26.24
N ARG A 786 10.43 6.02 -25.21
CA ARG A 786 9.42 4.96 -25.13
C ARG A 786 8.39 5.05 -26.25
N ARG A 787 7.90 6.25 -26.55
CA ARG A 787 6.96 6.50 -27.65
C ARG A 787 7.56 6.12 -29.00
N ASP A 788 8.77 6.58 -29.28
CA ASP A 788 9.43 6.32 -30.56
C ASP A 788 9.77 4.84 -30.72
N TYR A 789 10.20 4.17 -29.66
CA TYR A 789 10.43 2.73 -29.68
C TYR A 789 9.15 1.93 -29.91
N ALA A 790 8.04 2.28 -29.23
CA ALA A 790 6.75 1.65 -29.44
C ALA A 790 6.25 1.83 -30.89
N ARG A 791 6.43 3.03 -31.47
CA ARG A 791 6.11 3.29 -32.89
C ARG A 791 6.94 2.44 -33.83
N LEU A 792 8.23 2.25 -33.55
CA LEU A 792 9.09 1.38 -34.37
C LEU A 792 8.59 -0.08 -34.35
N LEU A 793 8.14 -0.59 -33.20
CA LEU A 793 7.56 -1.94 -33.11
C LEU A 793 6.26 -2.08 -33.90
N ILE A 794 5.42 -1.04 -33.91
CA ILE A 794 4.17 -1.02 -34.69
C ILE A 794 4.49 -1.01 -36.18
N LEU A 795 5.41 -0.15 -36.62
CA LEU A 795 5.83 -0.07 -38.03
C LEU A 795 6.44 -1.38 -38.52
N ASP A 796 7.26 -2.04 -37.71
CA ASP A 796 7.85 -3.34 -38.04
C ASP A 796 6.77 -4.42 -38.29
N ARG A 797 5.77 -4.50 -37.41
CA ARG A 797 4.62 -5.42 -37.59
C ARG A 797 3.80 -5.09 -38.84
N GLN A 798 3.53 -3.80 -39.08
CA GLN A 798 2.79 -3.36 -40.24
C GLN A 798 3.52 -3.67 -41.55
N ILE A 799 4.86 -3.56 -41.59
CA ILE A 799 5.66 -3.99 -42.75
C ILE A 799 5.52 -5.51 -42.92
N GLY A 800 5.61 -6.28 -41.83
CA GLY A 800 5.41 -7.73 -41.87
C GLY A 800 4.04 -8.15 -42.44
N ALA A 801 2.98 -7.42 -42.11
CA ALA A 801 1.64 -7.62 -42.65
C ALA A 801 1.56 -7.25 -44.14
N THR A 802 2.05 -6.07 -44.54
CA THR A 802 2.08 -5.65 -45.96
C THR A 802 2.83 -6.66 -46.83
N LEU A 803 3.98 -7.18 -46.36
CA LEU A 803 4.75 -8.22 -47.07
C LEU A 803 4.04 -9.57 -47.15
N SER A 804 3.02 -9.82 -46.31
CA SER A 804 2.25 -11.06 -46.32
C SER A 804 1.01 -10.97 -47.22
N ASP A 805 0.45 -9.77 -47.36
CA ASP A 805 -0.83 -9.52 -48.05
C ASP A 805 -0.67 -9.08 -49.50
N GLU A 806 0.45 -8.44 -49.86
CA GLU A 806 0.68 -7.84 -51.19
C GLU A 806 1.81 -8.52 -51.95
N SER A 807 1.82 -8.37 -53.29
CA SER A 807 2.93 -8.85 -54.12
C SER A 807 4.20 -8.05 -53.80
N PRO A 808 5.42 -8.62 -53.96
CA PRO A 808 6.66 -7.88 -53.70
C PRO A 808 6.79 -6.58 -54.50
N GLU A 809 6.19 -6.49 -55.69
CA GLU A 809 6.21 -5.28 -56.53
C GLU A 809 5.29 -4.18 -55.96
N ASP A 810 4.11 -4.55 -55.49
CA ASP A 810 3.12 -3.60 -54.92
C ASP A 810 3.50 -3.16 -53.49
N ALA A 811 4.08 -4.07 -52.71
CA ALA A 811 4.48 -3.82 -51.33
C ALA A 811 5.67 -2.85 -51.22
N ARG A 812 6.59 -2.89 -52.20
CA ARG A 812 7.87 -2.17 -52.15
C ARG A 812 7.75 -0.66 -51.85
N PRO A 813 6.91 0.14 -52.56
CA PRO A 813 6.78 1.56 -52.25
C PRO A 813 6.27 1.83 -50.82
N ILE A 814 5.33 1.02 -50.33
CA ILE A 814 4.75 1.16 -48.97
C ILE A 814 5.80 0.80 -47.91
N VAL A 815 6.55 -0.27 -48.15
CA VAL A 815 7.64 -0.73 -47.28
C VAL A 815 8.76 0.30 -47.24
N ASP A 816 9.16 0.86 -48.38
CA ASP A 816 10.21 1.90 -48.46
C ASP A 816 9.80 3.17 -47.70
N GLU A 817 8.54 3.59 -47.79
CA GLU A 817 8.01 4.72 -47.02
C GLU A 817 8.09 4.46 -45.50
N LYS A 818 7.60 3.30 -45.05
CA LYS A 818 7.62 2.92 -43.62
C LYS A 818 9.06 2.75 -43.10
N LEU A 819 9.95 2.18 -43.90
CA LEU A 819 11.37 2.01 -43.54
C LEU A 819 12.07 3.36 -43.40
N ASN A 820 11.77 4.32 -44.27
CA ASN A 820 12.28 5.68 -44.15
C ASN A 820 11.77 6.38 -42.88
N LEU A 821 10.51 6.15 -42.50
CA LEU A 821 9.97 6.63 -41.23
C LEU A 821 10.67 5.98 -40.03
N MET A 822 10.91 4.67 -40.06
CA MET A 822 11.66 3.95 -39.01
C MET A 822 13.07 4.53 -38.85
N ARG A 823 13.77 4.81 -39.96
CA ARG A 823 15.11 5.43 -39.92
C ARG A 823 15.10 6.83 -39.30
N ARG A 824 14.04 7.62 -39.50
CA ARG A 824 13.89 8.95 -38.87
C ARG A 824 13.67 8.86 -37.37
N LEU A 825 12.85 7.91 -36.91
CA LEU A 825 12.56 7.71 -35.48
C LEU A 825 13.74 7.07 -34.72
N ALA A 826 14.58 6.30 -35.41
CA ALA A 826 15.73 5.61 -34.82
C ALA A 826 16.92 6.53 -34.53
N VAL A 827 16.79 7.36 -33.50
CA VAL A 827 17.79 8.38 -33.17
C VAL A 827 18.91 7.85 -32.27
N THR A 828 18.66 6.82 -31.45
CA THR A 828 19.66 6.21 -30.57
C THR A 828 20.34 4.98 -31.21
N PRO A 829 21.54 4.57 -30.74
CA PRO A 829 22.24 3.41 -31.27
C PRO A 829 21.44 2.10 -31.21
N ALA A 830 20.70 1.83 -30.13
CA ALA A 830 19.87 0.62 -30.05
C ALA A 830 18.72 0.63 -31.07
N MET A 831 18.03 1.77 -31.21
CA MET A 831 16.96 1.90 -32.20
C MET A 831 17.49 1.70 -33.63
N ARG A 832 18.66 2.26 -33.96
CA ARG A 832 19.28 2.08 -35.28
C ARG A 832 19.60 0.63 -35.58
N ARG A 833 20.22 -0.07 -34.62
CA ARG A 833 20.51 -1.50 -34.77
C ARG A 833 19.24 -2.30 -35.04
N MET A 834 18.14 -2.01 -34.34
CA MET A 834 16.86 -2.66 -34.57
C MET A 834 16.33 -2.40 -35.99
N VAL A 835 16.37 -1.15 -36.45
CA VAL A 835 15.95 -0.79 -37.82
C VAL A 835 16.84 -1.44 -38.88
N ASP A 836 18.15 -1.49 -38.67
CA ASP A 836 19.10 -2.10 -39.61
C ASP A 836 18.87 -3.62 -39.72
N VAL A 837 18.62 -4.30 -38.60
CA VAL A 837 18.24 -5.73 -38.59
C VAL A 837 16.92 -5.94 -39.32
N SER A 838 15.92 -5.11 -39.05
CA SER A 838 14.61 -5.21 -39.69
C SER A 838 14.72 -4.97 -41.19
N ALA A 839 15.46 -3.94 -41.61
CA ALA A 839 15.73 -3.63 -43.01
C ALA A 839 16.41 -4.81 -43.75
N GLY A 840 17.39 -5.47 -43.12
CA GLY A 840 18.06 -6.64 -43.70
C GLY A 840 17.10 -7.81 -43.94
N VAL A 841 16.23 -8.09 -42.97
CA VAL A 841 15.20 -9.15 -43.10
C VAL A 841 14.17 -8.81 -44.18
N ILE A 842 13.78 -7.54 -44.27
CA ILE A 842 12.82 -7.05 -45.26
C ILE A 842 13.40 -7.18 -46.69
N GLU A 843 14.64 -6.75 -46.92
CA GLU A 843 15.31 -6.88 -48.22
C GLU A 843 15.47 -8.34 -48.64
N GLU A 844 15.81 -9.23 -47.70
CA GLU A 844 15.88 -10.67 -47.98
C GLU A 844 14.52 -11.24 -48.40
N ARG A 845 13.42 -10.77 -47.79
CA ARG A 845 12.07 -11.20 -48.16
C ARG A 845 11.62 -10.64 -49.51
N LEU A 846 11.89 -9.38 -49.80
CA LEU A 846 11.57 -8.75 -51.09
C LEU A 846 12.39 -9.34 -52.25
N ALA A 847 13.58 -9.89 -51.97
CA ALA A 847 14.43 -10.52 -52.97
C ALA A 847 14.06 -11.98 -53.30
N ARG A 848 13.22 -12.63 -52.48
CA ARG A 848 12.75 -14.00 -52.74
C ARG A 848 11.52 -13.93 -53.67
N PRO A 849 11.58 -14.56 -54.85
CA PRO A 849 10.51 -14.53 -55.85
C PRO A 849 9.26 -15.29 -55.41
#